data_AF-A0AA40W7S1-F1
#
_entry.id   AF-A0AA40W7S1-F1
#
_cell.length_a   1.000
_cell.length_b   1.000
_cell.length_c   1.000
_cell.angle_alpha   90.00
_cell.angle_beta   90.00
_cell.angle_gamma   90.00
#
_symmetry.space_group_name_H-M   'P 1'
#
loop_
_entity.id
_entity.type
_entity.pdbx_description
1 polymer ?
#
loop_
_entity_poly.entity_id
_entity_poly.type
_entity_poly.pdbx_seq_one_letter_code
_entity_poly.pdbx_strand_id
1 'polypeptide(L)'
;MLEPQSPELKVADYNTALQLTQSLEARNDFQYKKIHKLLLIISDWTDKFVANKVLPNVDQLSKELGLEKDKTLQFLKELCTKYNPPIIKKICMVDLNPNGDISDGTIESCLKMNPVFARPQLADTSTSHRYVDGVNQLTFNSISRWIRENRTSLGKNEFIKWIHSAISENKLSSTYASTEIGNLFKDPFDVSPELKQITINIHLKPVLKKLVEQKILFFFRNEQAVNPGNRSVFYYNIHTEILNRIEAYKVFLMDRIVPELQKIGAIGVLSDEEKENTRSLVNSIMPYLSPAYGDQKTAIEELMVLLHVEEEDKEKKEKEEKKVKLVEIVDYIKSANRLVDLNFLRFRGQQIEEEIRTLVANHDQILHTEFADKSTLYHYVLHKLAISGAIEAARKTFASTGNDNEIRILDRMRIRDFIEDKELVTSFDKLEISSLFKYLPFFTRLWRNIFGNVTVHKSEADQIKAHNTIELNKKIVEVRSKKIQEDATKLAEKRLKEKDAKELAEKNVRKQQAANLKQEKTQTTSKEIDPQGAKLLERILDILDDYWSNQQYPDRNILLYEMDGEIDEDGLINFLKKFGKNDIYSFMVRNQEDKYTFPILITKRYLKKKGKELLEKASSVIDEQKNASMPDQDLFDFCISLEAFLRKTLPKI
;
A
#
# COMPACT_ATOMS: atom_id res chain seq x y z
N MET A 1 -17.90 1.73 -0.79
CA MET A 1 -17.61 2.30 0.55
C MET A 1 -17.99 1.24 1.58
N LEU A 2 -17.93 1.53 2.88
CA LEU A 2 -18.54 0.64 3.88
C LEU A 2 -20.08 0.74 3.74
N GLU A 3 -20.76 -0.38 3.50
CA GLU A 3 -22.20 -0.40 3.24
C GLU A 3 -23.00 -0.28 4.56
N PRO A 4 -23.92 0.70 4.71
CA PRO A 4 -24.55 0.98 6.01
C PRO A 4 -25.34 -0.17 6.64
N GLN A 5 -25.83 -1.10 5.81
CA GLN A 5 -26.68 -2.22 6.20
C GLN A 5 -25.97 -3.58 6.13
N SER A 6 -24.64 -3.60 5.99
CA SER A 6 -23.86 -4.85 5.93
C SER A 6 -24.08 -5.67 7.22
N PRO A 7 -24.15 -7.02 7.13
CA PRO A 7 -24.43 -7.86 8.29
C PRO A 7 -23.39 -7.72 9.39
N GLU A 8 -22.13 -7.45 9.05
CA GLU A 8 -21.03 -7.25 9.99
C GLU A 8 -21.19 -6.02 10.89
N LEU A 9 -22.02 -5.05 10.49
CA LEU A 9 -22.25 -3.81 11.24
C LEU A 9 -23.46 -3.88 12.17
N LYS A 10 -24.31 -4.90 12.05
CA LYS A 10 -25.53 -5.02 12.86
C LYS A 10 -25.21 -5.31 14.32
N VAL A 11 -26.07 -4.80 15.20
CA VAL A 11 -26.10 -5.11 16.63
C VAL A 11 -27.49 -5.63 17.02
N ALA A 12 -27.62 -6.23 18.20
CA ALA A 12 -28.91 -6.61 18.76
C ALA A 12 -29.85 -5.40 18.91
N ASP A 13 -31.16 -5.64 18.99
CA ASP A 13 -32.12 -4.60 19.38
C ASP A 13 -31.81 -4.05 20.78
N TYR A 14 -32.09 -2.76 20.98
CA TYR A 14 -31.82 -2.06 22.23
C TYR A 14 -32.59 -2.66 23.41
N ASN A 15 -33.88 -2.93 23.23
CA ASN A 15 -34.75 -3.48 24.28
C ASN A 15 -34.35 -4.92 24.61
N THR A 16 -34.07 -5.73 23.59
CA THR A 16 -33.56 -7.10 23.77
C THR A 16 -32.24 -7.11 24.55
N ALA A 17 -31.33 -6.17 24.29
CA ALA A 17 -30.07 -6.04 25.04
C ALA A 17 -30.27 -5.61 26.50
N LEU A 18 -31.18 -4.66 26.77
CA LEU A 18 -31.53 -4.27 28.13
C LEU A 18 -32.13 -5.47 28.89
N GLN A 19 -33.15 -6.13 28.32
CA GLN A 19 -33.80 -7.30 28.92
C GLN A 19 -32.81 -8.44 29.16
N LEU A 20 -31.94 -8.74 28.20
CA LEU A 20 -30.96 -9.81 28.34
C LEU A 20 -29.94 -9.50 29.45
N THR A 21 -29.34 -8.32 29.46
CA THR A 21 -28.36 -7.95 30.51
C THR A 21 -28.99 -7.84 31.90
N GLN A 22 -30.24 -7.36 32.01
CA GLN A 22 -31.02 -7.42 33.24
C GLN A 22 -31.30 -8.87 33.65
N SER A 23 -31.62 -9.77 32.72
CA SER A 23 -31.86 -11.19 33.01
C SER A 23 -30.61 -11.97 33.42
N LEU A 24 -29.42 -11.54 33.01
CA LEU A 24 -28.15 -12.11 33.48
C LEU A 24 -27.87 -11.67 34.93
N GLU A 25 -28.03 -10.38 35.23
CA GLU A 25 -27.80 -9.85 36.57
C GLU A 25 -28.89 -10.30 37.58
N ALA A 26 -30.14 -10.42 37.16
CA ALA A 26 -31.27 -10.87 37.99
C ALA A 26 -31.26 -12.38 38.32
N ARG A 27 -30.36 -13.18 37.72
CA ARG A 27 -30.14 -14.59 38.13
C ARG A 27 -29.42 -14.72 39.48
N ASN A 28 -29.00 -13.60 40.09
CA ASN A 28 -28.15 -13.54 41.28
C ASN A 28 -26.80 -14.26 41.12
N ASP A 29 -26.37 -14.45 39.88
CA ASP A 29 -25.06 -15.01 39.55
C ASP A 29 -23.98 -13.93 39.75
N PHE A 30 -23.06 -14.19 40.68
CA PHE A 30 -21.98 -13.26 41.03
C PHE A 30 -21.03 -12.98 39.86
N GLN A 31 -20.97 -13.85 38.85
CA GLN A 31 -20.18 -13.59 37.65
C GLN A 31 -20.70 -12.33 36.93
N TYR A 32 -22.02 -12.22 36.71
CA TYR A 32 -22.65 -11.16 35.90
C TYR A 32 -22.94 -9.83 36.62
N LYS A 33 -22.63 -9.70 37.91
CA LYS A 33 -22.87 -8.46 38.69
C LYS A 33 -22.20 -7.22 38.05
N LYS A 34 -22.99 -6.16 37.86
CA LYS A 34 -22.75 -4.93 37.07
C LYS A 34 -22.77 -5.05 35.54
N ILE A 35 -23.09 -6.19 34.92
CA ILE A 35 -23.08 -6.30 33.45
C ILE A 35 -24.13 -5.39 32.78
N HIS A 36 -25.26 -5.12 33.45
CA HIS A 36 -26.23 -4.16 32.95
C HIS A 36 -25.69 -2.71 33.01
N LYS A 37 -24.96 -2.37 34.08
CA LYS A 37 -24.31 -1.04 34.21
C LYS A 37 -23.27 -0.80 33.10
N LEU A 38 -22.53 -1.82 32.66
CA LEU A 38 -21.60 -1.72 31.53
C LEU A 38 -22.32 -1.32 30.24
N LEU A 39 -23.47 -1.94 29.94
CA LEU A 39 -24.27 -1.63 28.76
C LEU A 39 -24.77 -0.17 28.79
N LEU A 40 -25.25 0.29 29.95
CA LEU A 40 -25.75 1.67 30.14
C LEU A 40 -24.63 2.72 30.01
N ILE A 41 -23.43 2.46 30.54
CA ILE A 41 -22.27 3.34 30.39
C ILE A 41 -21.88 3.46 28.89
N ILE A 42 -21.77 2.33 28.19
CA ILE A 42 -21.42 2.37 26.76
C ILE A 42 -22.51 3.06 25.93
N SER A 43 -23.80 2.93 26.31
CA SER A 43 -24.90 3.69 25.70
C SER A 43 -24.66 5.21 25.81
N ASP A 44 -24.44 5.73 27.01
CA ASP A 44 -24.22 7.17 27.28
C ASP A 44 -22.98 7.73 26.56
N TRP A 45 -21.89 6.97 26.51
CA TRP A 45 -20.73 7.30 25.68
C TRP A 45 -21.06 7.33 24.17
N THR A 46 -21.86 6.38 23.71
CA THR A 46 -22.23 6.24 22.30
C THR A 46 -23.15 7.38 21.83
N ASP A 47 -24.01 7.90 22.71
CA ASP A 47 -24.82 9.10 22.48
C ASP A 47 -23.93 10.35 22.32
N LYS A 48 -22.90 10.47 23.17
CA LYS A 48 -21.93 11.60 23.16
C LYS A 48 -20.97 11.59 21.96
N PHE A 49 -20.85 10.47 21.24
CA PHE A 49 -19.97 10.35 20.07
C PHE A 49 -20.23 11.39 18.97
N VAL A 50 -21.47 11.87 18.83
CA VAL A 50 -21.83 12.85 17.79
C VAL A 50 -21.02 14.13 17.95
N ALA A 51 -20.91 14.64 19.18
CA ALA A 51 -20.15 15.83 19.54
C ALA A 51 -18.65 15.54 19.69
N ASN A 52 -18.30 14.49 20.44
CA ASN A 52 -16.93 14.30 20.93
C ASN A 52 -16.04 13.42 20.04
N LYS A 53 -16.62 12.58 19.18
CA LYS A 53 -15.93 11.54 18.37
C LYS A 53 -15.09 10.52 19.18
N VAL A 54 -15.21 10.49 20.50
CA VAL A 54 -14.57 9.49 21.37
C VAL A 54 -15.55 8.35 21.68
N LEU A 55 -15.04 7.12 21.65
CA LEU A 55 -15.69 5.93 22.21
C LEU A 55 -14.81 5.36 23.32
N PRO A 56 -15.40 4.69 24.34
CA PRO A 56 -14.68 4.22 25.49
C PRO A 56 -13.86 2.96 25.17
N ASN A 57 -12.66 2.90 25.74
CA ASN A 57 -11.82 1.71 25.78
C ASN A 57 -12.00 0.95 27.12
N VAL A 58 -11.36 -0.22 27.23
CA VAL A 58 -11.43 -1.09 28.41
C VAL A 58 -11.06 -0.38 29.72
N ASP A 59 -10.01 0.45 29.69
CA ASP A 59 -9.46 1.12 30.87
C ASP A 59 -10.41 2.19 31.43
N GLN A 60 -11.07 2.94 30.55
CA GLN A 60 -12.11 3.90 30.90
C GLN A 60 -13.33 3.19 31.53
N LEU A 61 -13.79 2.10 30.90
CA LEU A 61 -14.95 1.34 31.38
C LEU A 61 -14.68 0.69 32.75
N SER A 62 -13.51 0.11 32.95
CA SER A 62 -13.09 -0.48 34.23
C SER A 62 -13.15 0.55 35.36
N LYS A 63 -12.64 1.77 35.10
CA LYS A 63 -12.62 2.89 36.04
C LYS A 63 -14.04 3.39 36.38
N GLU A 64 -14.93 3.53 35.40
CA GLU A 64 -16.31 4.02 35.60
C GLU A 64 -17.26 2.97 36.22
N LEU A 65 -16.95 1.68 36.04
CA LEU A 65 -17.64 0.58 36.70
C LEU A 65 -17.17 0.35 38.14
N GLY A 66 -15.92 0.72 38.47
CA GLY A 66 -15.24 0.24 39.66
C GLY A 66 -15.11 -1.28 39.61
N LEU A 67 -14.50 -1.78 38.55
CA LEU A 67 -14.19 -3.19 38.31
C LEU A 67 -12.74 -3.34 37.84
N GLU A 68 -12.19 -4.53 38.05
CA GLU A 68 -10.91 -4.92 37.49
C GLU A 68 -10.96 -5.03 35.97
N LYS A 69 -9.80 -4.86 35.31
CA LYS A 69 -9.70 -4.89 33.85
C LYS A 69 -10.15 -6.24 33.30
N ASP A 70 -9.78 -7.34 33.93
CA ASP A 70 -10.06 -8.69 33.41
C ASP A 70 -11.55 -9.05 33.50
N LYS A 71 -12.25 -8.67 34.57
CA LYS A 71 -13.72 -8.81 34.64
C LYS A 71 -14.43 -7.90 33.64
N THR A 72 -13.88 -6.70 33.37
CA THR A 72 -14.39 -5.81 32.32
C THR A 72 -14.17 -6.41 30.92
N LEU A 73 -13.00 -7.00 30.66
CA LEU A 73 -12.69 -7.75 29.42
C LEU A 73 -13.60 -8.97 29.25
N GLN A 74 -13.90 -9.72 30.32
CA GLN A 74 -14.82 -10.85 30.30
C GLN A 74 -16.22 -10.41 29.85
N PHE A 75 -16.77 -9.36 30.45
CA PHE A 75 -18.08 -8.81 30.04
C PHE A 75 -18.08 -8.26 28.61
N LEU A 76 -16.99 -7.62 28.18
CA LEU A 76 -16.87 -7.13 26.81
C LEU A 76 -16.79 -8.28 25.80
N LYS A 77 -16.07 -9.37 26.10
CA LYS A 77 -16.09 -10.59 25.29
C LYS A 77 -17.49 -11.19 25.23
N GLU A 78 -18.14 -11.37 26.39
CA GLU A 78 -19.52 -11.86 26.50
C GLU A 78 -20.47 -11.14 25.54
N LEU A 79 -20.49 -9.80 25.60
CA LEU A 79 -21.45 -8.96 24.87
C LEU A 79 -21.04 -8.69 23.41
N CYS A 80 -19.77 -8.90 23.03
CA CYS A 80 -19.27 -8.66 21.66
C CYS A 80 -19.12 -9.94 20.82
N THR A 81 -19.00 -11.14 21.40
CA THR A 81 -18.72 -12.38 20.62
C THR A 81 -19.66 -13.55 20.86
N LYS A 82 -20.35 -13.67 22.01
CA LYS A 82 -21.31 -14.79 22.24
C LYS A 82 -22.67 -14.61 21.56
N TYR A 83 -23.01 -13.40 21.12
CA TYR A 83 -24.31 -13.07 20.54
C TYR A 83 -24.19 -12.70 19.06
N ASN A 84 -25.14 -13.15 18.24
CA ASN A 84 -25.22 -12.83 16.82
C ASN A 84 -26.65 -12.35 16.46
N PRO A 85 -26.86 -11.07 16.08
CA PRO A 85 -25.87 -9.98 16.09
C PRO A 85 -25.39 -9.62 17.51
N PRO A 86 -24.18 -9.05 17.66
CA PRO A 86 -23.59 -8.75 18.96
C PRO A 86 -24.35 -7.66 19.72
N ILE A 87 -24.30 -7.70 21.05
CA ILE A 87 -25.00 -6.73 21.91
C ILE A 87 -24.26 -5.39 21.94
N ILE A 88 -22.93 -5.42 22.01
CA ILE A 88 -22.04 -4.26 21.89
C ILE A 88 -21.19 -4.44 20.64
N LYS A 89 -20.99 -3.36 19.87
CA LYS A 89 -20.05 -3.40 18.75
C LYS A 89 -18.64 -3.08 19.25
N LYS A 90 -17.74 -4.06 19.13
CA LYS A 90 -16.29 -3.88 19.16
C LYS A 90 -15.81 -3.22 17.86
N ILE A 91 -15.05 -2.14 17.97
CA ILE A 91 -14.56 -1.28 16.89
C ILE A 91 -13.05 -1.10 17.05
N CYS A 92 -12.26 -1.31 16.00
CA CYS A 92 -10.80 -1.18 16.05
C CYS A 92 -10.39 0.28 15.74
N MET A 93 -9.84 0.99 16.72
CA MET A 93 -9.21 2.30 16.53
C MET A 93 -7.69 2.15 16.47
N VAL A 94 -7.00 2.97 15.67
CA VAL A 94 -5.54 3.11 15.72
C VAL A 94 -5.19 4.57 15.96
N ASP A 95 -4.55 4.83 17.10
CA ASP A 95 -4.20 6.16 17.56
C ASP A 95 -2.70 6.43 17.41
N LEU A 96 -2.36 7.69 17.14
CA LEU A 96 -0.98 8.17 17.23
C LEU A 96 -0.67 8.55 18.68
N ASN A 97 0.16 7.75 19.36
CA ASN A 97 0.72 8.09 20.66
C ASN A 97 2.17 8.59 20.50
N PRO A 98 2.43 9.91 20.50
CA PRO A 98 3.78 10.45 20.31
C PRO A 98 4.73 10.17 21.48
N ASN A 99 4.22 9.65 22.61
CA ASN A 99 4.97 9.41 23.84
C ASN A 99 4.99 7.91 24.22
N GLY A 100 4.83 6.99 23.26
CA GLY A 100 4.76 5.56 23.52
C GLY A 100 6.12 4.92 23.81
N ASP A 101 6.19 4.10 24.85
CA ASP A 101 7.35 3.25 25.12
C ASP A 101 7.63 2.27 23.97
N ILE A 102 8.91 2.00 23.75
CA ILE A 102 9.44 1.29 22.57
C ILE A 102 9.35 -0.25 22.72
N SER A 103 8.99 -0.75 23.92
CA SER A 103 9.18 -2.15 24.35
C SER A 103 8.46 -3.23 23.53
N ASP A 104 7.32 -2.92 22.92
CA ASP A 104 6.37 -3.95 22.44
C ASP A 104 6.64 -4.43 20.99
N GLY A 105 7.79 -4.06 20.43
CA GLY A 105 8.51 -4.89 19.44
C GLY A 105 8.01 -4.94 17.99
N THR A 106 7.04 -4.10 17.58
CA THR A 106 6.75 -3.86 16.15
C THR A 106 6.35 -2.42 15.87
N ILE A 107 6.96 -1.81 14.84
CA ILE A 107 6.72 -0.42 14.36
C ILE A 107 6.80 0.60 15.52
N GLU A 108 8.02 0.83 16.00
CA GLU A 108 8.30 1.35 17.34
C GLU A 108 7.68 2.74 17.67
N SER A 109 7.29 2.88 18.94
CA SER A 109 6.74 4.07 19.64
C SER A 109 5.37 4.61 19.23
N CYS A 110 5.10 4.86 17.95
CA CYS A 110 4.14 5.93 17.59
C CYS A 110 2.68 5.53 17.30
N LEU A 111 2.37 4.32 16.81
CA LEU A 111 0.99 3.91 16.49
C LEU A 111 0.54 2.76 17.40
N LYS A 112 -0.64 2.88 18.02
CA LYS A 112 -1.22 1.84 18.87
C LYS A 112 -2.67 1.54 18.50
N MET A 113 -3.00 0.26 18.38
CA MET A 113 -4.37 -0.21 18.20
C MET A 113 -5.06 -0.31 19.57
N ASN A 114 -6.23 0.33 19.66
CA ASN A 114 -7.07 0.40 20.85
C ASN A 114 -8.48 -0.09 20.48
N PRO A 115 -8.95 -1.23 21.03
CA PRO A 115 -10.35 -1.64 20.90
C PRO A 115 -11.25 -0.67 21.66
N VAL A 116 -12.22 -0.08 20.96
CA VAL A 116 -13.26 0.80 21.52
C VAL A 116 -14.65 0.23 21.28
N PHE A 117 -15.61 0.62 22.12
CA PHE A 117 -16.91 -0.04 22.20
C PHE A 117 -18.06 0.94 21.96
N ALA A 118 -18.99 0.57 21.09
CA ALA A 118 -20.20 1.33 20.82
C ALA A 118 -21.46 0.48 21.08
N ARG A 119 -22.51 1.11 21.59
CA ARG A 119 -23.87 0.57 21.63
C ARG A 119 -24.80 1.44 20.78
N PRO A 120 -24.92 1.17 19.47
CA PRO A 120 -25.81 1.91 18.58
C PRO A 120 -27.25 1.94 19.11
N GLN A 121 -27.93 3.06 18.91
CA GLN A 121 -29.27 3.29 19.41
C GLN A 121 -30.36 2.83 18.43
N LEU A 122 -31.61 2.86 18.88
CA LEU A 122 -32.80 2.76 18.01
C LEU A 122 -32.75 3.77 16.85
N ALA A 123 -32.23 4.98 17.09
CA ALA A 123 -32.04 6.01 16.07
C ALA A 123 -30.98 5.64 15.00
N ASP A 124 -30.03 4.75 15.32
CA ASP A 124 -29.06 4.21 14.36
C ASP A 124 -29.59 2.96 13.62
N THR A 125 -30.87 2.61 13.76
CA THR A 125 -31.50 1.41 13.14
C THR A 125 -30.77 0.09 13.45
N SER A 126 -30.14 0.00 14.62
CA SER A 126 -29.30 -1.14 15.04
C SER A 126 -28.12 -1.47 14.10
N THR A 127 -27.58 -0.47 13.38
CA THR A 127 -26.27 -0.56 12.70
C THR A 127 -25.21 0.29 13.39
N SER A 128 -23.98 -0.22 13.43
CA SER A 128 -22.80 0.48 13.96
C SER A 128 -22.09 1.37 12.94
N HIS A 129 -22.60 1.48 11.70
CA HIS A 129 -21.97 2.17 10.58
C HIS A 129 -21.42 3.56 10.91
N ARG A 130 -22.24 4.44 11.52
CA ARG A 130 -21.87 5.83 11.87
C ARG A 130 -20.65 5.91 12.80
N TYR A 131 -20.50 4.93 13.68
CA TYR A 131 -19.42 4.84 14.67
C TYR A 131 -18.15 4.27 14.03
N VAL A 132 -18.31 3.20 13.24
CA VAL A 132 -17.21 2.57 12.50
C VAL A 132 -16.61 3.53 11.48
N ASP A 133 -17.40 4.27 10.71
CA ASP A 133 -16.88 5.25 9.74
C ASP A 133 -16.17 6.44 10.42
N GLY A 134 -16.73 6.94 11.53
CA GLY A 134 -16.10 7.97 12.35
C GLY A 134 -14.75 7.55 12.95
N VAL A 135 -14.66 6.32 13.48
CA VAL A 135 -13.39 5.77 13.98
C VAL A 135 -12.43 5.45 12.83
N ASN A 136 -12.91 4.95 11.69
CA ASN A 136 -12.08 4.75 10.50
C ASN A 136 -11.47 6.08 9.98
N GLN A 137 -12.16 7.21 10.13
CA GLN A 137 -11.63 8.54 9.84
C GLN A 137 -10.51 8.94 10.81
N LEU A 138 -10.64 8.65 12.10
CA LEU A 138 -9.58 8.89 13.10
C LEU A 138 -8.36 8.00 12.83
N THR A 139 -8.57 6.69 12.68
CA THR A 139 -7.55 5.70 12.29
C THR A 139 -6.81 6.10 11.00
N PHE A 140 -7.54 6.54 9.97
CA PHE A 140 -6.95 7.07 8.74
C PHE A 140 -6.10 8.33 9.02
N ASN A 141 -6.56 9.26 9.85
CA ASN A 141 -5.80 10.46 10.19
C ASN A 141 -4.51 10.11 10.94
N SER A 142 -4.57 9.23 11.95
CA SER A 142 -3.41 8.76 12.72
C SER A 142 -2.34 8.13 11.83
N ILE A 143 -2.73 7.19 10.97
CA ILE A 143 -1.81 6.51 10.04
C ILE A 143 -1.26 7.49 8.99
N SER A 144 -2.11 8.36 8.43
CA SER A 144 -1.69 9.40 7.48
C SER A 144 -0.69 10.39 8.08
N ARG A 145 -0.82 10.66 9.38
CA ARG A 145 0.09 11.53 10.13
C ARG A 145 1.43 10.83 10.39
N TRP A 146 1.39 9.60 10.91
CA TRP A 146 2.58 8.78 11.15
C TRP A 146 3.45 8.62 9.88
N ILE A 147 2.85 8.33 8.72
CA ILE A 147 3.56 8.19 7.43
C ILE A 147 4.30 9.48 7.03
N ARG A 148 3.83 10.65 7.45
CA ARG A 148 4.41 11.96 7.11
C ARG A 148 5.41 12.48 8.14
N GLU A 149 5.15 12.25 9.42
CA GLU A 149 5.88 12.88 10.54
C GLU A 149 6.85 11.94 11.26
N ASN A 150 6.63 10.62 11.21
CA ASN A 150 7.31 9.66 12.11
C ASN A 150 7.94 8.45 11.39
N ARG A 151 7.44 8.05 10.22
CA ARG A 151 7.95 6.86 9.52
C ARG A 151 9.34 7.11 8.92
N THR A 152 10.35 6.43 9.47
CA THR A 152 11.72 6.39 8.92
C THR A 152 11.80 5.47 7.70
N SER A 153 12.48 5.92 6.64
CA SER A 153 12.83 5.09 5.48
C SER A 153 14.13 4.32 5.74
N LEU A 154 14.15 3.02 5.44
CA LEU A 154 15.40 2.23 5.42
C LEU A 154 16.42 2.81 4.43
N GLY A 155 17.71 2.69 4.72
CA GLY A 155 18.76 3.09 3.78
C GLY A 155 18.72 2.22 2.52
N LYS A 156 19.02 2.79 1.33
CA LYS A 156 18.90 2.08 0.02
C LYS A 156 19.47 0.65 0.04
N ASN A 157 20.66 0.48 0.60
CA ASN A 157 21.35 -0.81 0.62
C ASN A 157 20.70 -1.84 1.57
N GLU A 158 20.06 -1.39 2.65
CA GLU A 158 19.35 -2.24 3.61
C GLU A 158 17.97 -2.61 3.06
N PHE A 159 17.28 -1.64 2.47
CA PHE A 159 16.02 -1.85 1.75
C PHE A 159 16.19 -2.89 0.64
N ILE A 160 17.21 -2.77 -0.22
CA ILE A 160 17.48 -3.76 -1.28
C ILE A 160 17.71 -5.17 -0.69
N LYS A 161 18.53 -5.29 0.36
CA LYS A 161 18.78 -6.59 1.04
C LYS A 161 17.50 -7.19 1.62
N TRP A 162 16.65 -6.38 2.25
CA TRP A 162 15.37 -6.79 2.82
C TRP A 162 14.41 -7.31 1.74
N ILE A 163 14.29 -6.60 0.61
CA ILE A 163 13.52 -7.07 -0.55
C ILE A 163 14.09 -8.39 -1.08
N HIS A 164 15.41 -8.52 -1.22
CA HIS A 164 16.05 -9.75 -1.71
C HIS A 164 15.83 -10.96 -0.80
N SER A 165 15.89 -10.80 0.53
CA SER A 165 15.53 -11.84 1.50
C SER A 165 14.06 -12.22 1.37
N ALA A 166 13.15 -11.24 1.37
CA ALA A 166 11.72 -11.50 1.27
C ALA A 166 11.30 -12.23 -0.03
N ILE A 167 11.93 -11.91 -1.17
CA ILE A 167 11.75 -12.66 -2.43
C ILE A 167 12.26 -14.10 -2.27
N SER A 168 13.48 -14.26 -1.74
CA SER A 168 14.14 -15.58 -1.61
C SER A 168 13.40 -16.51 -0.65
N GLU A 169 12.74 -15.96 0.36
CA GLU A 169 11.97 -16.68 1.38
C GLU A 169 10.50 -16.93 1.00
N ASN A 170 10.04 -16.46 -0.16
CA ASN A 170 8.62 -16.42 -0.56
C ASN A 170 7.71 -15.71 0.46
N LYS A 171 8.14 -14.50 0.86
CA LYS A 171 7.47 -13.59 1.79
C LYS A 171 7.39 -12.15 1.24
N LEU A 172 7.36 -11.95 -0.09
CA LEU A 172 7.41 -10.63 -0.72
C LEU A 172 6.30 -9.69 -0.22
N SER A 173 5.10 -10.21 0.00
CA SER A 173 3.97 -9.46 0.60
C SER A 173 4.22 -8.97 2.03
N SER A 174 5.20 -9.52 2.77
CA SER A 174 5.63 -8.94 4.06
C SER A 174 6.29 -7.56 3.91
N THR A 175 6.76 -7.23 2.70
CA THR A 175 7.40 -5.95 2.38
C THR A 175 6.42 -4.85 1.96
N TYR A 176 5.11 -5.15 1.91
CA TYR A 176 4.09 -4.20 1.48
C TYR A 176 3.58 -3.34 2.64
N ALA A 177 3.22 -2.09 2.33
CA ALA A 177 2.58 -1.17 3.28
C ALA A 177 1.24 -1.72 3.80
N SER A 178 0.52 -2.52 3.01
CA SER A 178 -0.71 -3.21 3.46
C SER A 178 -0.48 -4.24 4.55
N THR A 179 0.70 -4.87 4.59
CA THR A 179 1.05 -5.86 5.61
C THR A 179 1.57 -5.18 6.86
N GLU A 180 2.40 -4.14 6.71
CA GLU A 180 2.84 -3.28 7.81
C GLU A 180 1.64 -2.62 8.52
N ILE A 181 0.77 -1.94 7.78
CA ILE A 181 -0.47 -1.35 8.32
C ILE A 181 -1.44 -2.45 8.80
N GLY A 182 -1.52 -3.59 8.08
CA GLY A 182 -2.37 -4.72 8.46
C GLY A 182 -1.98 -5.35 9.81
N ASN A 183 -0.69 -5.34 10.16
CA ASN A 183 -0.21 -5.80 11.46
C ASN A 183 -0.75 -4.98 12.64
N LEU A 184 -1.13 -3.71 12.42
CA LEU A 184 -1.74 -2.87 13.45
C LEU A 184 -3.15 -3.38 13.85
N PHE A 185 -3.89 -4.04 12.95
CA PHE A 185 -5.26 -4.52 13.20
C PHE A 185 -5.30 -5.92 13.84
N LYS A 186 -4.27 -6.30 14.61
CA LYS A 186 -4.21 -7.55 15.40
C LYS A 186 -4.95 -7.38 16.72
N ASP A 187 -6.26 -7.55 16.69
CA ASP A 187 -7.13 -7.32 17.83
C ASP A 187 -7.22 -8.55 18.78
N PRO A 188 -6.97 -8.40 20.10
CA PRO A 188 -7.15 -9.48 21.09
C PRO A 188 -8.59 -10.03 21.21
N PHE A 189 -9.61 -9.31 20.71
CA PHE A 189 -10.98 -9.81 20.65
C PHE A 189 -11.25 -10.72 19.44
N ASP A 190 -10.41 -10.67 18.39
CA ASP A 190 -10.63 -11.42 17.16
C ASP A 190 -10.09 -12.86 17.26
N VAL A 191 -10.70 -13.65 18.16
CA VAL A 191 -10.27 -15.02 18.48
C VAL A 191 -10.51 -16.01 17.33
N SER A 192 -11.51 -15.79 16.48
CA SER A 192 -11.82 -16.65 15.32
C SER A 192 -11.35 -16.05 13.99
N PRO A 193 -11.13 -16.86 12.93
CA PRO A 193 -10.84 -16.36 11.59
C PRO A 193 -11.93 -15.43 11.03
N GLU A 194 -13.20 -15.68 11.39
CA GLU A 194 -14.35 -14.88 10.97
C GLU A 194 -14.30 -13.47 11.57
N LEU A 195 -14.00 -13.34 12.87
CA LEU A 195 -13.85 -12.05 13.53
C LEU A 195 -12.70 -11.24 12.92
N LYS A 196 -11.57 -11.89 12.63
CA LYS A 196 -10.45 -11.26 11.89
C LYS A 196 -10.89 -10.78 10.51
N GLN A 197 -11.66 -11.58 9.78
CA GLN A 197 -12.16 -11.20 8.46
C GLN A 197 -13.19 -10.05 8.52
N ILE A 198 -14.01 -9.98 9.57
CA ILE A 198 -14.90 -8.85 9.87
C ILE A 198 -14.08 -7.58 10.10
N THR A 199 -13.08 -7.59 10.98
CA THR A 199 -12.17 -6.45 11.22
C THR A 199 -11.47 -5.99 9.95
N ILE A 200 -11.00 -6.93 9.12
CA ILE A 200 -10.40 -6.61 7.81
C ILE A 200 -11.42 -5.93 6.86
N ASN A 201 -12.68 -6.39 6.86
CA ASN A 201 -13.73 -5.84 6.01
C ASN A 201 -14.20 -4.44 6.44
N ILE A 202 -14.43 -4.23 7.75
CA ILE A 202 -15.04 -2.99 8.24
C ILE A 202 -14.03 -1.91 8.67
N HIS A 203 -12.76 -2.26 8.89
CA HIS A 203 -11.70 -1.31 9.27
C HIS A 203 -10.57 -1.23 8.24
N LEU A 204 -9.77 -2.31 8.08
CA LEU A 204 -8.52 -2.25 7.29
C LEU A 204 -8.78 -1.92 5.81
N LYS A 205 -9.72 -2.59 5.13
CA LYS A 205 -10.03 -2.33 3.72
C LYS A 205 -10.50 -0.88 3.47
N PRO A 206 -11.46 -0.32 4.23
CA PRO A 206 -11.82 1.11 4.15
C PRO A 206 -10.62 2.06 4.35
N VAL A 207 -9.78 1.82 5.35
CA VAL A 207 -8.61 2.67 5.66
C VAL A 207 -7.58 2.62 4.53
N LEU A 208 -7.20 1.44 4.04
CA LEU A 208 -6.28 1.29 2.90
C LEU A 208 -6.83 1.97 1.64
N LYS A 209 -8.12 1.80 1.33
CA LYS A 209 -8.77 2.48 0.19
C LYS A 209 -8.64 4.00 0.29
N LYS A 210 -8.85 4.57 1.48
CA LYS A 210 -8.77 6.01 1.73
C LYS A 210 -7.34 6.55 1.64
N LEU A 211 -6.35 5.76 2.09
CA LEU A 211 -4.93 6.08 1.93
C LEU A 211 -4.49 6.09 0.44
N VAL A 212 -5.06 5.21 -0.39
CA VAL A 212 -4.85 5.23 -1.86
C VAL A 212 -5.55 6.43 -2.51
N GLU A 213 -6.81 6.71 -2.16
CA GLU A 213 -7.57 7.86 -2.66
C GLU A 213 -6.87 9.20 -2.38
N GLN A 214 -6.21 9.30 -1.22
CA GLN A 214 -5.43 10.48 -0.80
C GLN A 214 -3.97 10.44 -1.28
N LYS A 215 -3.61 9.51 -2.17
CA LYS A 215 -2.26 9.33 -2.75
C LYS A 215 -1.14 9.16 -1.72
N ILE A 216 -1.45 8.60 -0.55
CA ILE A 216 -0.49 8.27 0.51
C ILE A 216 0.09 6.86 0.27
N LEU A 217 -0.72 5.95 -0.28
CA LEU A 217 -0.28 4.65 -0.79
C LEU A 217 -0.38 4.61 -2.30
N PHE A 218 0.63 4.00 -2.94
CA PHE A 218 0.59 3.56 -4.33
C PHE A 218 -0.01 2.14 -4.37
N PHE A 219 -0.95 1.88 -5.28
CA PHE A 219 -1.68 0.62 -5.36
C PHE A 219 -1.85 0.14 -6.80
N PHE A 220 -1.64 -1.17 -7.00
CA PHE A 220 -2.01 -1.89 -8.22
C PHE A 220 -2.39 -3.33 -7.88
N ARG A 221 -2.96 -4.03 -8.86
CA ARG A 221 -3.21 -5.47 -8.75
C ARG A 221 -2.23 -6.27 -9.59
N ASN A 222 -1.79 -7.40 -9.04
CA ASN A 222 -1.14 -8.46 -9.80
C ASN A 222 -2.01 -9.72 -9.74
N GLU A 223 -3.00 -9.83 -10.63
CA GLU A 223 -3.92 -10.97 -10.68
C GLU A 223 -3.23 -12.29 -11.07
N GLN A 224 -1.99 -12.23 -11.60
CA GLN A 224 -1.18 -13.40 -11.95
C GLN A 224 -0.39 -13.97 -10.75
N ALA A 225 -0.37 -13.27 -9.62
CA ALA A 225 0.39 -13.69 -8.45
C ALA A 225 -0.20 -14.96 -7.81
N VAL A 226 0.69 -15.94 -7.61
CA VAL A 226 0.34 -17.26 -7.04
C VAL A 226 -0.15 -17.11 -5.60
N ASN A 227 0.62 -16.40 -4.77
CA ASN A 227 0.29 -16.08 -3.39
C ASN A 227 -0.86 -15.03 -3.34
N PRO A 228 -2.00 -15.31 -2.67
CA PRO A 228 -3.09 -14.33 -2.53
C PRO A 228 -2.67 -13.00 -1.91
N GLY A 229 -1.69 -13.00 -0.99
CA GLY A 229 -1.14 -11.80 -0.38
C GLY A 229 -0.46 -10.85 -1.37
N ASN A 230 0.02 -11.39 -2.50
CA ASN A 230 0.73 -10.65 -3.54
C ASN A 230 -0.22 -10.02 -4.59
N ARG A 231 -1.52 -10.36 -4.59
CA ARG A 231 -2.45 -9.93 -5.66
C ARG A 231 -2.91 -8.48 -5.57
N SER A 232 -2.85 -7.89 -4.38
CA SER A 232 -3.20 -6.50 -4.11
C SER A 232 -2.00 -5.81 -3.49
N VAL A 233 -1.19 -5.18 -4.34
CA VAL A 233 0.11 -4.63 -3.96
C VAL A 233 -0.07 -3.19 -3.49
N PHE A 234 0.42 -2.89 -2.29
CA PHE A 234 0.41 -1.55 -1.70
C PHE A 234 1.81 -1.17 -1.26
N TYR A 235 2.33 -0.05 -1.76
CA TYR A 235 3.54 0.59 -1.24
C TYR A 235 3.20 1.98 -0.70
N TYR A 236 4.07 2.55 0.12
CA TYR A 236 4.02 3.99 0.38
C TYR A 236 4.27 4.76 -0.92
N ASN A 237 3.53 5.84 -1.15
CA ASN A 237 3.72 6.70 -2.32
C ASN A 237 4.92 7.64 -2.15
N ILE A 238 6.06 7.07 -1.76
CA ILE A 238 7.34 7.75 -1.53
C ILE A 238 8.22 7.42 -2.74
N HIS A 239 8.40 8.40 -3.63
CA HIS A 239 9.04 8.23 -4.94
C HIS A 239 10.41 7.55 -4.85
N THR A 240 11.22 7.92 -3.85
CA THR A 240 12.55 7.32 -3.60
C THR A 240 12.48 5.85 -3.17
N GLU A 241 11.46 5.42 -2.42
CA GLU A 241 11.29 4.00 -2.05
C GLU A 241 10.78 3.17 -3.23
N ILE A 242 9.93 3.74 -4.10
CA ILE A 242 9.48 3.07 -5.33
C ILE A 242 10.67 2.89 -6.28
N LEU A 243 11.51 3.91 -6.48
CA LEU A 243 12.76 3.79 -7.26
C LEU A 243 13.74 2.79 -6.64
N ASN A 244 13.90 2.77 -5.30
CA ASN A 244 14.74 1.78 -4.62
C ASN A 244 14.19 0.34 -4.74
N ARG A 245 12.87 0.16 -4.88
CA ARG A 245 12.25 -1.15 -5.13
C ARG A 245 12.43 -1.60 -6.58
N ILE A 246 12.30 -0.69 -7.55
CA ILE A 246 12.64 -0.95 -8.96
C ILE A 246 14.10 -1.41 -9.05
N GLU A 247 15.02 -0.68 -8.41
CA GLU A 247 16.44 -1.08 -8.32
C GLU A 247 16.60 -2.48 -7.69
N ALA A 248 15.94 -2.74 -6.55
CA ALA A 248 16.01 -4.05 -5.89
C ALA A 248 15.59 -5.19 -6.83
N TYR A 249 14.50 -5.01 -7.57
CA TYR A 249 14.02 -6.00 -8.55
C TYR A 249 14.95 -6.12 -9.77
N LYS A 250 15.55 -5.03 -10.27
CA LYS A 250 16.55 -5.07 -11.34
C LYS A 250 17.81 -5.84 -10.94
N VAL A 251 18.35 -5.55 -9.75
CA VAL A 251 19.53 -6.26 -9.23
C VAL A 251 19.18 -7.74 -8.99
N PHE A 252 18.00 -8.06 -8.48
CA PHE A 252 17.58 -9.47 -8.33
C PHE A 252 17.43 -10.20 -9.67
N LEU A 253 16.89 -9.53 -10.69
CA LEU A 253 16.81 -10.04 -12.06
C LEU A 253 18.19 -10.38 -12.62
N MET A 254 19.16 -9.47 -12.48
CA MET A 254 20.52 -9.61 -13.01
C MET A 254 21.41 -10.57 -12.22
N ASP A 255 21.31 -10.59 -10.89
CA ASP A 255 22.19 -11.39 -10.02
C ASP A 255 21.69 -12.82 -9.80
N ARG A 256 20.38 -13.08 -10.00
CA ARG A 256 19.75 -14.39 -9.72
C ARG A 256 19.09 -14.99 -10.96
N ILE A 257 18.06 -14.32 -11.47
CA ILE A 257 17.16 -14.92 -12.46
C ILE A 257 17.85 -15.09 -13.83
N VAL A 258 18.56 -14.07 -14.31
CA VAL A 258 19.33 -14.15 -15.57
C VAL A 258 20.38 -15.28 -15.52
N PRO A 259 21.27 -15.37 -14.50
CA PRO A 259 22.22 -16.47 -14.38
C PRO A 259 21.57 -17.85 -14.28
N GLU A 260 20.42 -17.98 -13.60
CA GLU A 260 19.71 -19.26 -13.51
C GLU A 260 19.14 -19.69 -14.86
N LEU A 261 18.46 -18.78 -15.57
CA LEU A 261 17.89 -19.05 -16.90
C LEU A 261 18.97 -19.32 -17.96
N GLN A 262 20.13 -18.68 -17.86
CA GLN A 262 21.32 -19.00 -18.66
C GLN A 262 21.86 -20.40 -18.34
N LYS A 263 21.94 -20.76 -17.05
CA LYS A 263 22.45 -22.07 -16.60
C LYS A 263 21.59 -23.24 -17.06
N ILE A 264 20.27 -23.05 -17.21
CA ILE A 264 19.36 -24.08 -17.77
C ILE A 264 19.22 -23.98 -19.31
N GLY A 265 19.92 -23.05 -19.97
CA GLY A 265 19.87 -22.86 -21.42
C GLY A 265 18.55 -22.25 -21.95
N ALA A 266 17.75 -21.61 -21.09
CA ALA A 266 16.50 -20.97 -21.48
C ALA A 266 16.72 -19.64 -22.22
N ILE A 267 17.77 -18.90 -21.84
CA ILE A 267 18.19 -17.64 -22.51
C ILE A 267 19.70 -17.66 -22.81
N GLY A 268 20.12 -16.88 -23.79
CA GLY A 268 21.53 -16.75 -24.19
C GLY A 268 22.35 -15.78 -23.31
N VAL A 269 23.61 -15.59 -23.68
CA VAL A 269 24.44 -14.50 -23.14
C VAL A 269 23.90 -13.17 -23.66
N LEU A 270 23.50 -12.30 -22.74
CA LEU A 270 22.94 -10.97 -23.07
C LEU A 270 24.04 -10.01 -23.55
N SER A 271 23.75 -9.28 -24.62
CA SER A 271 24.47 -8.06 -25.00
C SER A 271 24.28 -6.95 -23.96
N ASP A 272 25.09 -5.89 -24.01
CA ASP A 272 24.96 -4.79 -23.06
C ASP A 272 23.69 -3.93 -23.31
N GLU A 273 23.28 -3.78 -24.57
CA GLU A 273 22.01 -3.13 -24.95
C GLU A 273 20.78 -3.85 -24.35
N GLU A 274 20.81 -5.19 -24.30
CA GLU A 274 19.76 -6.00 -23.66
C GLU A 274 19.73 -5.88 -22.14
N LYS A 275 20.87 -5.59 -21.49
CA LYS A 275 20.96 -5.37 -20.03
C LYS A 275 20.42 -3.99 -19.65
N GLU A 276 20.70 -2.97 -20.46
CA GLU A 276 20.18 -1.61 -20.24
C GLU A 276 18.65 -1.55 -20.45
N ASN A 277 18.12 -2.24 -21.47
CA ASN A 277 16.68 -2.26 -21.76
C ASN A 277 15.92 -3.26 -20.85
N THR A 278 15.73 -2.88 -19.58
CA THR A 278 15.04 -3.70 -18.57
C THR A 278 13.64 -4.15 -19.03
N ARG A 279 12.87 -3.32 -19.76
CA ARG A 279 11.53 -3.71 -20.23
C ARG A 279 11.61 -4.83 -21.28
N SER A 280 12.56 -4.77 -22.21
CA SER A 280 12.80 -5.84 -23.19
C SER A 280 13.23 -7.13 -22.50
N LEU A 281 14.17 -7.03 -21.55
CA LEU A 281 14.68 -8.16 -20.78
C LEU A 281 13.61 -8.85 -19.92
N VAL A 282 12.76 -8.08 -19.24
CA VAL A 282 11.63 -8.62 -18.46
C VAL A 282 10.62 -9.32 -19.37
N ASN A 283 10.33 -8.75 -20.55
CA ASN A 283 9.43 -9.36 -21.53
C ASN A 283 9.97 -10.67 -22.12
N SER A 284 11.28 -10.78 -22.37
CA SER A 284 11.88 -12.03 -22.87
C SER A 284 12.00 -13.10 -21.79
N ILE A 285 12.17 -12.71 -20.52
CA ILE A 285 12.30 -13.65 -19.39
C ILE A 285 10.97 -14.18 -18.86
N MET A 286 9.91 -13.37 -18.83
CA MET A 286 8.62 -13.73 -18.24
C MET A 286 8.05 -15.10 -18.70
N PRO A 287 8.11 -15.51 -19.99
CA PRO A 287 7.58 -16.80 -20.44
C PRO A 287 8.26 -18.03 -19.82
N TYR A 288 9.49 -17.90 -19.33
CA TYR A 288 10.24 -18.98 -18.69
C TYR A 288 9.96 -19.09 -17.18
N LEU A 289 9.40 -18.05 -16.57
CA LEU A 289 9.07 -18.02 -15.14
C LEU A 289 7.74 -18.75 -14.87
N SER A 290 7.82 -20.06 -14.70
CA SER A 290 6.68 -20.88 -14.26
C SER A 290 6.21 -20.53 -12.84
N PRO A 291 4.98 -20.91 -12.42
CA PRO A 291 4.49 -20.68 -11.04
C PRO A 291 5.39 -21.23 -9.93
N ALA A 292 6.28 -22.18 -10.21
CA ALA A 292 7.25 -22.71 -9.24
C ALA A 292 8.28 -21.65 -8.78
N TYR A 293 8.48 -20.57 -9.54
CA TYR A 293 9.31 -19.42 -9.14
C TYR A 293 8.66 -18.53 -8.06
N GLY A 294 7.38 -18.73 -7.72
CA GLY A 294 6.69 -18.09 -6.60
C GLY A 294 6.85 -16.56 -6.56
N ASP A 295 7.48 -16.07 -5.50
CA ASP A 295 7.69 -14.63 -5.29
C ASP A 295 8.79 -14.05 -6.18
N GLN A 296 9.69 -14.85 -6.74
CA GLN A 296 10.65 -14.38 -7.77
C GLN A 296 9.91 -13.97 -9.05
N LYS A 297 8.95 -14.79 -9.50
CA LYS A 297 8.05 -14.45 -10.60
C LYS A 297 7.24 -13.19 -10.27
N THR A 298 6.67 -13.14 -9.07
CA THR A 298 5.90 -11.99 -8.60
C THR A 298 6.73 -10.69 -8.65
N ALA A 299 7.98 -10.70 -8.19
CA ALA A 299 8.84 -9.52 -8.22
C ALA A 299 9.10 -9.00 -9.65
N ILE A 300 9.18 -9.88 -10.64
CA ILE A 300 9.37 -9.51 -12.05
C ILE A 300 8.06 -9.03 -12.71
N GLU A 301 6.90 -9.52 -12.26
CA GLU A 301 5.59 -8.97 -12.63
C GLU A 301 5.40 -7.55 -12.04
N GLU A 302 5.76 -7.36 -10.77
CA GLU A 302 5.73 -6.04 -10.12
C GLU A 302 6.72 -5.07 -10.79
N LEU A 303 7.93 -5.52 -11.16
CA LEU A 303 8.89 -4.71 -11.92
C LEU A 303 8.31 -4.26 -13.27
N MET A 304 7.62 -5.15 -14.00
CA MET A 304 7.00 -4.79 -15.29
C MET A 304 6.01 -3.61 -15.16
N VAL A 305 5.21 -3.61 -14.09
CA VAL A 305 4.27 -2.51 -13.78
C VAL A 305 5.03 -1.24 -13.36
N LEU A 306 6.03 -1.37 -12.50
CA LEU A 306 6.77 -0.24 -11.94
C LEU A 306 7.71 0.47 -12.91
N LEU A 307 8.17 -0.18 -13.99
CA LEU A 307 9.04 0.44 -14.99
C LEU A 307 8.47 1.73 -15.59
N HIS A 308 7.13 1.89 -15.65
CA HIS A 308 6.50 3.13 -16.09
C HIS A 308 6.80 4.32 -15.16
N VAL A 309 6.98 4.09 -13.85
CA VAL A 309 7.34 5.13 -12.88
C VAL A 309 8.78 5.60 -13.06
N GLU A 310 9.69 4.69 -13.46
CA GLU A 310 11.07 5.03 -13.83
C GLU A 310 11.12 5.82 -15.15
N GLU A 311 10.28 5.46 -16.13
CA GLU A 311 10.17 6.19 -17.40
C GLU A 311 9.63 7.61 -17.18
N GLU A 312 8.57 7.78 -16.37
CA GLU A 312 8.09 9.09 -15.96
C GLU A 312 9.16 9.91 -15.21
N ASP A 313 9.96 9.29 -14.35
CA ASP A 313 11.04 9.95 -13.60
C ASP A 313 12.19 10.41 -14.51
N LYS A 314 12.59 9.59 -15.48
CA LYS A 314 13.56 9.96 -16.53
C LYS A 314 13.04 11.11 -17.38
N GLU A 315 11.81 11.02 -17.89
CA GLU A 315 11.19 12.11 -18.65
C GLU A 315 11.12 13.42 -17.84
N LYS A 316 10.80 13.36 -16.54
CA LYS A 316 10.77 14.55 -15.67
C LYS A 316 12.18 15.14 -15.50
N LYS A 317 13.19 14.30 -15.25
CA LYS A 317 14.60 14.73 -15.13
C LYS A 317 15.13 15.34 -16.42
N GLU A 318 14.90 14.71 -17.57
CA GLU A 318 15.28 15.24 -18.88
C GLU A 318 14.60 16.59 -19.16
N LYS A 319 13.31 16.73 -18.84
CA LYS A 319 12.58 18.00 -19.01
C LYS A 319 13.13 19.09 -18.09
N GLU A 320 13.47 18.77 -16.84
CA GLU A 320 14.05 19.74 -15.92
C GLU A 320 15.49 20.11 -16.30
N GLU A 321 16.31 19.15 -16.71
CA GLU A 321 17.64 19.41 -17.28
C GLU A 321 17.57 20.29 -18.53
N LYS A 322 16.61 20.03 -19.44
CA LYS A 322 16.40 20.85 -20.64
C LYS A 322 15.98 22.28 -20.27
N LYS A 323 15.17 22.50 -19.22
CA LYS A 323 14.89 23.84 -18.68
C LYS A 323 16.14 24.51 -18.10
N VAL A 324 16.92 23.81 -17.28
CA VAL A 324 18.13 24.38 -16.66
C VAL A 324 19.15 24.76 -17.74
N LYS A 325 19.41 23.87 -18.70
CA LYS A 325 20.26 24.14 -19.88
C LYS A 325 19.73 25.33 -20.68
N LEU A 326 18.41 25.44 -20.89
CA LEU A 326 17.78 26.58 -21.57
C LEU A 326 18.03 27.91 -20.85
N VAL A 327 17.84 27.97 -19.52
CA VAL A 327 18.10 29.18 -18.72
C VAL A 327 19.58 29.57 -18.77
N GLU A 328 20.50 28.61 -18.58
CA GLU A 328 21.94 28.88 -18.68
C GLU A 328 22.35 29.41 -20.08
N ILE A 329 21.72 28.91 -21.15
CA ILE A 329 21.97 29.38 -22.53
C ILE A 329 21.39 30.79 -22.76
N VAL A 330 20.22 31.10 -22.21
CA VAL A 330 19.60 32.44 -22.30
C VAL A 330 20.45 33.48 -21.55
N ASP A 331 20.92 33.17 -20.34
CA ASP A 331 21.84 34.04 -19.60
C ASP A 331 23.21 34.15 -20.29
N TYR A 332 23.69 33.09 -20.96
CA TYR A 332 24.90 33.18 -21.80
C TYR A 332 24.70 34.16 -22.97
N ILE A 333 23.59 34.07 -23.72
CA ILE A 333 23.27 34.99 -24.83
C ILE A 333 23.13 36.44 -24.34
N LYS A 334 22.54 36.65 -23.16
CA LYS A 334 22.48 37.94 -22.46
C LYS A 334 23.88 38.47 -22.13
N SER A 335 24.74 37.65 -21.55
CA SER A 335 26.12 38.02 -21.19
C SER A 335 27.00 38.36 -22.41
N ALA A 336 26.71 37.80 -23.59
CA ALA A 336 27.44 38.10 -24.81
C ALA A 336 27.24 39.55 -25.31
N ASN A 337 26.16 40.21 -24.87
CA ASN A 337 25.81 41.61 -25.13
C ASN A 337 25.84 42.04 -26.62
N ARG A 338 25.54 41.10 -27.53
CA ARG A 338 25.54 41.28 -29.00
C ARG A 338 24.65 40.24 -29.69
N LEU A 339 24.51 40.34 -31.01
CA LEU A 339 23.91 39.28 -31.84
C LEU A 339 24.69 37.96 -31.72
N VAL A 340 23.97 36.86 -31.50
CA VAL A 340 24.52 35.49 -31.43
C VAL A 340 23.84 34.64 -32.51
N ASP A 341 24.58 33.77 -33.18
CA ASP A 341 24.03 32.81 -34.13
C ASP A 341 23.90 31.42 -33.47
N LEU A 342 22.67 30.90 -33.40
CA LEU A 342 22.38 29.60 -32.82
C LEU A 342 23.15 28.46 -33.50
N ASN A 343 23.44 28.55 -34.80
CA ASN A 343 24.11 27.48 -35.54
C ASN A 343 25.56 27.24 -35.09
N PHE A 344 26.24 28.30 -34.60
CA PHE A 344 27.63 28.26 -34.15
C PHE A 344 27.77 28.40 -32.63
N LEU A 345 26.67 28.63 -31.91
CA LEU A 345 26.66 28.72 -30.46
C LEU A 345 27.04 27.37 -29.84
N ARG A 346 28.19 27.36 -29.16
CA ARG A 346 28.69 26.21 -28.41
C ARG A 346 28.46 26.42 -26.92
N PHE A 347 27.71 25.53 -26.29
CA PHE A 347 27.50 25.53 -24.85
C PHE A 347 28.40 24.47 -24.20
N ARG A 348 29.19 24.88 -23.20
CA ARG A 348 30.22 24.03 -22.55
C ARG A 348 31.13 23.27 -23.55
N GLY A 349 31.39 23.87 -24.72
CA GLY A 349 32.21 23.33 -25.82
C GLY A 349 31.46 22.50 -26.88
N GLN A 350 30.29 21.96 -26.55
CA GLN A 350 29.44 21.16 -27.43
C GLN A 350 28.49 22.05 -28.27
N GLN A 351 28.03 21.56 -29.43
CA GLN A 351 26.95 22.21 -30.17
C GLN A 351 25.60 21.95 -29.48
N ILE A 352 24.70 22.92 -29.52
CA ILE A 352 23.37 22.80 -28.91
C ILE A 352 22.47 21.91 -29.76
N GLU A 353 21.72 21.01 -29.11
CA GLU A 353 20.70 20.14 -29.71
C GLU A 353 19.63 20.94 -30.49
N GLU A 354 19.04 20.34 -31.53
CA GLU A 354 18.02 21.01 -32.36
C GLU A 354 16.80 21.43 -31.52
N GLU A 355 16.34 20.56 -30.60
CA GLU A 355 15.25 20.85 -29.67
C GLU A 355 15.55 22.11 -28.83
N ILE A 356 16.71 22.15 -28.18
CA ILE A 356 17.11 23.28 -27.33
C ILE A 356 17.27 24.56 -28.16
N ARG A 357 17.79 24.48 -29.40
CA ARG A 357 17.81 25.64 -30.33
C ARG A 357 16.40 26.15 -30.65
N THR A 358 15.41 25.29 -30.85
CA THR A 358 14.02 25.73 -31.03
C THR A 358 13.41 26.33 -29.76
N LEU A 359 13.75 25.83 -28.57
CA LEU A 359 13.31 26.41 -27.30
C LEU A 359 13.92 27.81 -27.07
N VAL A 360 15.20 28.01 -27.36
CA VAL A 360 15.87 29.33 -27.26
C VAL A 360 15.27 30.33 -28.26
N ALA A 361 15.02 29.91 -29.51
CA ALA A 361 14.44 30.78 -30.54
C ALA A 361 13.01 31.26 -30.22
N ASN A 362 12.26 30.48 -29.42
CA ASN A 362 10.89 30.77 -29.00
C ASN A 362 10.80 31.39 -27.58
N HIS A 363 11.92 31.64 -26.90
CA HIS A 363 11.93 32.09 -25.50
C HIS A 363 11.55 33.57 -25.35
N ASP A 364 10.64 33.89 -24.42
CA ASP A 364 10.03 35.22 -24.23
C ASP A 364 11.01 36.40 -24.14
N GLN A 365 12.22 36.18 -23.64
CA GLN A 365 13.26 37.21 -23.47
C GLN A 365 14.23 37.32 -24.66
N ILE A 366 14.08 36.46 -25.67
CA ILE A 366 14.88 36.42 -26.89
C ILE A 366 14.11 37.07 -28.06
N LEU A 367 14.83 37.80 -28.90
CA LEU A 367 14.43 38.19 -30.24
C LEU A 367 15.13 37.26 -31.23
N HIS A 368 14.39 36.64 -32.14
CA HIS A 368 14.91 35.70 -33.14
C HIS A 368 14.61 36.18 -34.55
N THR A 369 15.57 36.04 -35.47
CA THR A 369 15.30 36.09 -36.91
C THR A 369 16.21 35.16 -37.70
N GLU A 370 15.65 34.60 -38.76
CA GLU A 370 16.43 34.03 -39.85
C GLU A 370 17.03 35.14 -40.72
N PHE A 371 18.25 34.91 -41.20
CA PHE A 371 18.94 35.76 -42.16
C PHE A 371 19.72 34.88 -43.15
N ALA A 372 19.58 35.14 -44.45
CA ALA A 372 20.31 34.41 -45.48
C ALA A 372 21.43 35.30 -46.05
N ASP A 373 22.69 34.83 -45.94
CA ASP A 373 23.81 35.38 -46.71
C ASP A 373 24.38 34.28 -47.62
N LYS A 374 24.60 34.64 -48.89
CA LYS A 374 24.94 33.74 -50.00
C LYS A 374 24.05 32.50 -50.04
N SER A 375 24.57 31.33 -49.67
CA SER A 375 23.91 30.03 -49.68
C SER A 375 23.56 29.49 -48.28
N THR A 376 23.83 30.26 -47.22
CA THR A 376 23.71 29.79 -45.83
C THR A 376 22.59 30.52 -45.11
N LEU A 377 21.75 29.75 -44.40
CA LEU A 377 20.70 30.26 -43.52
C LEU A 377 21.23 30.32 -42.08
N TYR A 378 21.27 31.52 -41.52
CA TYR A 378 21.74 31.81 -40.17
C TYR A 378 20.56 32.10 -39.25
N HIS A 379 20.63 31.64 -38.00
CA HIS A 379 19.54 31.77 -37.01
C HIS A 379 20.01 32.69 -35.88
N TYR A 380 19.82 34.00 -36.08
CA TYR A 380 20.28 35.01 -35.13
C TYR A 380 19.31 35.15 -33.96
N VAL A 381 19.88 35.24 -32.76
CA VAL A 381 19.19 35.52 -31.50
C VAL A 381 19.85 36.71 -30.78
N LEU A 382 19.03 37.47 -30.08
CA LEU A 382 19.43 38.59 -29.23
C LEU A 382 18.59 38.60 -27.96
N HIS A 383 19.22 38.72 -26.80
CA HIS A 383 18.48 38.94 -25.56
C HIS A 383 17.94 40.37 -25.49
N LYS A 384 16.69 40.58 -25.06
CA LYS A 384 16.05 41.92 -25.05
C LYS A 384 16.85 42.96 -24.24
N LEU A 385 17.46 42.56 -23.12
CA LEU A 385 18.34 43.45 -22.33
C LEU A 385 19.72 43.74 -22.97
N ALA A 386 20.08 43.07 -24.07
CA ALA A 386 21.37 43.23 -24.78
C ALA A 386 21.28 44.13 -26.02
N ILE A 387 20.14 44.79 -26.26
CA ILE A 387 19.89 45.58 -27.46
C ILE A 387 20.86 46.77 -27.58
N SER A 388 21.19 47.45 -26.48
CA SER A 388 22.15 48.57 -26.48
C SER A 388 23.55 48.13 -26.91
N GLY A 389 24.09 47.08 -26.30
CA GLY A 389 25.39 46.50 -26.69
C GLY A 389 25.41 45.98 -28.13
N ALA A 390 24.30 45.41 -28.61
CA ALA A 390 24.18 45.00 -30.00
C ALA A 390 24.18 46.17 -30.99
N ILE A 391 23.56 47.31 -30.65
CA ILE A 391 23.63 48.55 -31.46
C ILE A 391 25.06 49.11 -31.46
N GLU A 392 25.76 49.10 -30.34
CA GLU A 392 27.17 49.54 -30.25
C GLU A 392 28.12 48.64 -31.05
N ALA A 393 27.93 47.31 -30.95
CA ALA A 393 28.65 46.33 -31.76
C ALA A 393 28.41 46.58 -33.25
N ALA A 394 27.16 46.65 -33.70
CA ALA A 394 26.79 46.90 -35.10
C ALA A 394 27.36 48.23 -35.62
N ARG A 395 27.37 49.28 -34.78
CA ARG A 395 27.99 50.58 -35.10
C ARG A 395 29.49 50.45 -35.32
N LYS A 396 30.19 49.70 -34.45
CA LYS A 396 31.63 49.47 -34.53
C LYS A 396 31.99 48.61 -35.75
N THR A 397 31.24 47.54 -36.01
CA THR A 397 31.39 46.68 -37.21
C THR A 397 31.20 47.50 -38.48
N PHE A 398 30.13 48.28 -38.58
CA PHE A 398 29.86 49.13 -39.74
C PHE A 398 30.92 50.21 -39.96
N ALA A 399 31.32 50.93 -38.90
CA ALA A 399 32.34 51.98 -39.00
C ALA A 399 33.74 51.47 -39.40
N SER A 400 34.06 50.21 -39.11
CA SER A 400 35.37 49.59 -39.41
C SER A 400 35.41 48.76 -40.69
N THR A 401 34.26 48.30 -41.21
CA THR A 401 34.20 47.39 -42.37
C THR A 401 33.22 47.78 -43.47
N GLY A 402 32.29 48.71 -43.23
CA GLY A 402 31.16 48.99 -44.13
C GLY A 402 30.09 47.87 -44.22
N ASN A 403 30.26 46.79 -43.45
CA ASN A 403 29.27 45.73 -43.35
C ASN A 403 28.10 46.17 -42.46
N ASP A 404 26.88 45.99 -42.97
CA ASP A 404 25.63 46.39 -42.32
C ASP A 404 24.70 45.21 -42.03
N ASN A 405 25.15 43.97 -42.23
CA ASN A 405 24.34 42.78 -41.97
C ASN A 405 23.79 42.80 -40.53
N GLU A 406 24.61 43.16 -39.53
CA GLU A 406 24.17 43.30 -38.13
C GLU A 406 23.06 44.36 -37.97
N ILE A 407 23.16 45.51 -38.63
CA ILE A 407 22.13 46.56 -38.62
C ILE A 407 20.82 46.05 -39.25
N ARG A 408 20.91 45.34 -40.38
CA ARG A 408 19.76 44.74 -41.09
C ARG A 408 19.11 43.60 -40.30
N ILE A 409 19.89 42.85 -39.51
CA ILE A 409 19.38 41.82 -38.59
C ILE A 409 18.62 42.47 -37.43
N LEU A 410 19.18 43.54 -36.83
CA LEU A 410 18.53 44.29 -35.75
C LEU A 410 17.22 44.95 -36.18
N ASP A 411 17.17 45.58 -37.36
CA ASP A 411 15.93 46.13 -37.93
C ASP A 411 14.87 45.03 -38.13
N ARG A 412 15.28 43.87 -38.68
CA ARG A 412 14.41 42.71 -38.91
C ARG A 412 13.90 42.07 -37.61
N MET A 413 14.68 42.12 -36.52
CA MET A 413 14.26 41.75 -35.16
C MET A 413 13.30 42.76 -34.52
N ARG A 414 13.05 43.92 -35.16
CA ARG A 414 12.22 45.03 -34.67
C ARG A 414 12.65 45.55 -33.29
N ILE A 415 13.96 45.67 -33.06
CA ILE A 415 14.48 46.09 -31.74
C ILE A 415 13.88 47.40 -31.21
N ARG A 416 13.43 48.31 -32.09
CA ARG A 416 12.75 49.57 -31.72
C ARG A 416 11.51 49.36 -30.84
N ASP A 417 10.80 48.25 -31.01
CA ASP A 417 9.60 47.89 -30.24
C ASP A 417 9.93 47.53 -28.78
N PHE A 418 11.21 47.37 -28.45
CA PHE A 418 11.73 46.93 -27.14
C PHE A 418 12.75 47.90 -26.51
N ILE A 419 12.86 49.13 -27.03
CA ILE A 419 13.75 50.17 -26.48
C ILE A 419 12.91 51.28 -25.83
N GLU A 420 13.10 51.48 -24.53
CA GLU A 420 12.46 52.58 -23.78
C GLU A 420 13.17 53.92 -23.99
N ASP A 421 14.50 53.91 -24.22
CA ASP A 421 15.30 55.11 -24.43
C ASP A 421 15.18 55.67 -25.86
N LYS A 422 14.58 56.86 -25.95
CA LYS A 422 14.40 57.61 -27.20
C LYS A 422 15.72 58.08 -27.82
N GLU A 423 16.77 58.29 -27.02
CA GLU A 423 18.09 58.63 -27.55
C GLU A 423 18.74 57.43 -28.24
N LEU A 424 18.71 56.25 -27.63
CA LEU A 424 19.17 55.00 -28.23
C LEU A 424 18.44 54.71 -29.55
N VAL A 425 17.10 54.82 -29.60
CA VAL A 425 16.31 54.68 -30.86
C VAL A 425 16.78 55.69 -31.92
N THR A 426 16.86 56.97 -31.57
CA THR A 426 17.32 58.04 -32.48
C THR A 426 18.75 57.78 -32.97
N SER A 427 19.59 57.15 -32.16
CA SER A 427 20.96 56.77 -32.54
C SER A 427 21.01 55.58 -33.50
N PHE A 428 20.08 54.62 -33.37
CA PHE A 428 19.95 53.48 -34.28
C PHE A 428 19.38 53.91 -35.63
N ASP A 429 18.35 54.75 -35.66
CA ASP A 429 17.78 55.29 -36.92
C ASP A 429 18.83 56.09 -37.72
N LYS A 430 19.70 56.87 -37.05
CA LYS A 430 20.83 57.55 -37.70
C LYS A 430 21.85 56.56 -38.29
N LEU A 431 22.17 55.49 -37.55
CA LEU A 431 23.09 54.44 -38.01
C LEU A 431 22.53 53.72 -39.25
N GLU A 432 21.26 53.35 -39.21
CA GLU A 432 20.56 52.68 -40.31
C GLU A 432 20.45 53.57 -41.56
N ILE A 433 20.07 54.85 -41.41
CA ILE A 433 20.06 55.80 -42.54
C ILE A 433 21.45 55.93 -43.18
N SER A 434 22.53 55.86 -42.37
CA SER A 434 23.90 55.88 -42.89
C SER A 434 24.29 54.58 -43.63
N SER A 435 23.80 53.42 -43.20
CA SER A 435 24.13 52.13 -43.85
C SER A 435 23.40 51.94 -45.18
N LEU A 436 22.23 52.54 -45.35
CA LEU A 436 21.46 52.51 -46.60
C LEU A 436 22.14 53.23 -47.78
N PHE A 437 23.08 54.15 -47.51
CA PHE A 437 23.73 54.98 -48.55
C PHE A 437 24.42 54.16 -49.65
N LYS A 438 24.96 52.97 -49.33
CA LYS A 438 25.62 52.10 -50.32
C LYS A 438 24.66 51.51 -51.37
N TYR A 439 23.37 51.43 -51.07
CA TYR A 439 22.31 50.90 -51.93
C TYR A 439 21.66 51.96 -52.84
N LEU A 440 22.02 53.24 -52.69
CA LEU A 440 21.58 54.28 -53.64
C LEU A 440 22.04 53.96 -55.07
N PRO A 441 21.26 54.33 -56.10
CA PRO A 441 21.67 54.20 -57.50
C PRO A 441 23.05 54.82 -57.75
N PHE A 442 23.88 54.16 -58.57
CA PHE A 442 25.30 54.51 -58.75
C PHE A 442 25.53 56.01 -59.02
N PHE A 443 24.76 56.61 -59.93
CA PHE A 443 24.87 58.03 -60.25
C PHE A 443 24.49 58.94 -59.08
N THR A 444 23.41 58.63 -58.34
CA THR A 444 22.98 59.37 -57.14
C THR A 444 24.05 59.30 -56.05
N ARG A 445 24.63 58.12 -55.83
CA ARG A 445 25.70 57.88 -54.84
C ARG A 445 26.99 58.62 -55.22
N LEU A 446 27.35 58.61 -56.51
CA LEU A 446 28.52 59.31 -57.04
C LEU A 446 28.37 60.83 -56.91
N TRP A 447 27.22 61.40 -57.31
CA TRP A 447 26.93 62.83 -57.12
C TRP A 447 26.99 63.24 -55.65
N ARG A 448 26.37 62.48 -54.74
CA ARG A 448 26.38 62.80 -53.31
C ARG A 448 27.77 62.76 -52.68
N ASN A 449 28.64 61.85 -53.11
CA ASN A 449 30.04 61.83 -52.69
C ASN A 449 30.82 63.05 -53.21
N ILE A 450 30.62 63.46 -54.46
CA ILE A 450 31.32 64.61 -55.07
C ILE A 450 30.92 65.93 -54.40
N PHE A 451 29.63 66.11 -54.09
CA PHE A 451 29.08 67.31 -53.47
C PHE A 451 29.01 67.24 -51.94
N GLY A 452 29.73 66.31 -51.30
CA GLY A 452 29.89 66.20 -49.83
C GLY A 452 28.62 65.84 -49.04
N ASN A 453 27.49 65.59 -49.69
CA ASN A 453 26.19 65.35 -49.06
C ASN A 453 25.91 63.84 -48.94
N VAL A 454 26.68 63.17 -48.08
CA VAL A 454 26.64 61.71 -47.85
C VAL A 454 25.43 61.32 -46.98
N THR A 455 24.22 61.56 -47.50
CA THR A 455 22.95 61.29 -46.81
C THR A 455 21.94 60.57 -47.70
N VAL A 456 20.95 59.94 -47.07
CA VAL A 456 19.79 59.29 -47.71
C VAL A 456 18.53 60.01 -47.23
N HIS A 457 17.65 60.42 -48.13
CA HIS A 457 16.36 61.03 -47.75
C HIS A 457 15.38 59.96 -47.30
N LYS A 458 14.46 60.27 -46.36
CA LYS A 458 13.49 59.29 -45.81
C LYS A 458 12.74 58.50 -46.89
N SER A 459 12.22 59.19 -47.91
CA SER A 459 11.52 58.58 -49.04
C SER A 459 12.36 57.60 -49.87
N GLU A 460 13.68 57.77 -49.91
CA GLU A 460 14.61 56.83 -50.55
C GLU A 460 14.93 55.66 -49.62
N ALA A 461 15.12 55.95 -48.33
CA ALA A 461 15.38 54.94 -47.31
C ALA A 461 14.24 53.91 -47.26
N ASP A 462 12.98 54.35 -47.25
CA ASP A 462 11.81 53.47 -47.20
C ASP A 462 11.72 52.56 -48.44
N GLN A 463 12.03 53.09 -49.65
CA GLN A 463 12.07 52.30 -50.87
C GLN A 463 13.20 51.26 -50.87
N ILE A 464 14.41 51.65 -50.42
CA ILE A 464 15.55 50.74 -50.30
C ILE A 464 15.27 49.64 -49.27
N LYS A 465 14.70 49.98 -48.11
CA LYS A 465 14.29 49.00 -47.07
C LYS A 465 13.29 47.98 -47.61
N ALA A 466 12.27 48.44 -48.32
CA ALA A 466 11.26 47.57 -48.92
C ALA A 466 11.91 46.60 -49.93
N HIS A 467 12.75 47.10 -50.83
CA HIS A 467 13.47 46.28 -51.81
C HIS A 467 14.39 45.24 -51.15
N ASN A 468 15.24 45.68 -50.21
CA ASN A 468 16.17 44.82 -49.48
C ASN A 468 15.46 43.74 -48.63
N THR A 469 14.27 44.03 -48.11
CA THR A 469 13.45 43.05 -47.38
C THR A 469 12.81 42.02 -48.30
N ILE A 470 12.32 42.42 -49.48
CA ILE A 470 11.79 41.49 -50.50
C ILE A 470 12.88 40.55 -50.99
N GLU A 471 14.07 41.08 -51.32
CA GLU A 471 15.19 40.27 -51.79
C GLU A 471 15.68 39.26 -50.72
N LEU A 472 15.81 39.71 -49.46
CA LEU A 472 16.20 38.85 -48.34
C LEU A 472 15.16 37.76 -48.06
N ASN A 473 13.87 38.09 -48.10
CA ASN A 473 12.80 37.09 -47.94
C ASN A 473 12.83 36.03 -49.05
N LYS A 474 13.07 36.43 -50.31
CA LYS A 474 13.22 35.49 -51.43
C LYS A 474 14.39 34.52 -51.22
N LYS A 475 15.54 35.04 -50.78
CA LYS A 475 16.74 34.23 -50.46
C LYS A 475 16.51 33.26 -49.31
N ILE A 476 15.86 33.70 -48.22
CA ILE A 476 15.50 32.84 -47.08
C ILE A 476 14.61 31.68 -47.52
N VAL A 477 13.57 31.95 -48.32
CA VAL A 477 12.68 30.90 -48.84
C VAL A 477 13.44 29.88 -49.70
N GLU A 478 14.29 30.34 -50.63
CA GLU A 478 15.04 29.46 -51.53
C GLU A 478 16.04 28.54 -50.80
N VAL A 479 16.77 29.08 -49.81
CA VAL A 479 17.72 28.29 -49.01
C VAL A 479 16.98 27.33 -48.08
N ARG A 480 15.87 27.77 -47.46
CA ARG A 480 15.03 26.91 -46.60
C ARG A 480 14.42 25.75 -47.38
N SER A 481 13.92 25.96 -48.61
CA SER A 481 13.34 24.88 -49.42
C SER A 481 14.38 23.84 -49.84
N LYS A 482 15.62 24.25 -50.16
CA LYS A 482 16.72 23.33 -50.48
C LYS A 482 17.05 22.42 -49.29
N LYS A 483 17.21 23.00 -48.09
CA LYS A 483 17.51 22.23 -46.86
C LYS A 483 16.43 21.18 -46.53
N ILE A 484 15.15 21.55 -46.66
CA ILE A 484 14.02 20.62 -46.43
C ILE A 484 14.07 19.43 -47.40
N GLN A 485 14.44 19.66 -48.66
CA GLN A 485 14.56 18.61 -49.67
C GLN A 485 15.73 17.64 -49.40
N GLU A 486 16.84 18.14 -48.85
CA GLU A 486 18.01 17.33 -48.46
C GLU A 486 17.78 16.45 -47.23
N ASP A 487 16.92 16.87 -46.28
CA ASP A 487 16.65 16.08 -45.07
C ASP A 487 15.54 15.04 -45.27
N ALA A 488 14.61 15.28 -46.21
CA ALA A 488 13.55 14.34 -46.57
C ALA A 488 14.08 13.02 -47.18
N THR A 489 15.16 13.07 -47.98
CA THR A 489 15.75 11.89 -48.62
C THR A 489 16.42 10.96 -47.60
N LYS A 490 17.22 11.52 -46.68
CA LYS A 490 17.94 10.80 -45.61
C LYS A 490 17.00 9.98 -44.70
N LEU A 491 15.77 10.46 -44.48
CA LEU A 491 14.78 9.77 -43.65
C LEU A 491 14.22 8.49 -44.29
N ALA A 492 14.10 8.47 -45.63
CA ALA A 492 13.55 7.34 -46.36
C ALA A 492 14.49 6.11 -46.32
N GLU A 493 15.80 6.34 -46.45
CA GLU A 493 16.81 5.27 -46.49
C GLU A 493 16.91 4.48 -45.19
N LYS A 494 16.65 5.10 -44.04
CA LYS A 494 16.68 4.41 -42.73
C LYS A 494 15.54 3.40 -42.59
N ARG A 495 14.31 3.77 -42.97
CA ARG A 495 13.09 2.96 -42.74
C ARG A 495 13.03 1.67 -43.54
N LEU A 496 13.83 1.53 -44.60
CA LEU A 496 13.95 0.27 -45.34
C LEU A 496 14.70 -0.80 -44.55
N LYS A 497 15.74 -0.42 -43.79
CA LYS A 497 16.65 -1.38 -43.12
C LYS A 497 16.07 -2.04 -41.86
N GLU A 498 15.02 -1.47 -41.28
CA GLU A 498 14.41 -1.96 -40.03
C GLU A 498 13.35 -3.07 -40.23
N LYS A 499 12.85 -3.25 -41.46
CA LYS A 499 11.81 -4.26 -41.74
C LYS A 499 12.38 -5.67 -41.85
N ASP A 500 13.45 -5.83 -42.62
CA ASP A 500 14.01 -7.14 -42.99
C ASP A 500 14.50 -7.94 -41.77
N ALA A 501 14.82 -7.27 -40.65
CA ALA A 501 15.30 -7.88 -39.42
C ALA A 501 14.24 -8.67 -38.63
N LYS A 502 12.94 -8.36 -38.79
CA LYS A 502 11.88 -8.93 -37.91
C LYS A 502 11.29 -10.24 -38.41
N GLU A 503 11.36 -10.54 -39.71
CA GLU A 503 10.67 -11.69 -40.31
C GLU A 503 11.37 -13.06 -40.02
N LEU A 504 12.61 -13.05 -39.53
CA LEU A 504 13.34 -14.28 -39.17
C LEU A 504 12.92 -14.91 -37.83
N ALA A 505 12.41 -14.13 -36.88
CA ALA A 505 12.29 -14.56 -35.48
C ALA A 505 11.16 -15.56 -35.21
N GLU A 506 10.02 -15.44 -35.90
CA GLU A 506 8.78 -16.11 -35.49
C GLU A 506 8.68 -17.61 -35.84
N LYS A 507 9.61 -18.16 -36.64
CA LYS A 507 9.50 -19.53 -37.17
C LYS A 507 9.91 -20.65 -36.21
N ASN A 508 10.62 -20.36 -35.12
CA ASN A 508 11.29 -21.40 -34.32
C ASN A 508 10.52 -21.92 -33.10
N VAL A 509 9.48 -21.22 -32.61
CA VAL A 509 8.90 -21.48 -31.27
C VAL A 509 7.81 -22.58 -31.27
N ARG A 510 7.33 -23.04 -32.44
CA ARG A 510 6.07 -23.81 -32.55
C ARG A 510 6.19 -25.34 -32.66
N LYS A 511 7.20 -25.96 -32.02
CA LYS A 511 7.33 -27.43 -31.92
C LYS A 511 7.91 -27.90 -30.58
N GLN A 512 7.05 -28.23 -29.61
CA GLN A 512 7.16 -29.40 -28.69
C GLN A 512 6.05 -29.40 -27.61
N GLN A 513 5.94 -30.54 -26.89
CA GLN A 513 5.18 -30.81 -25.64
C GLN A 513 3.64 -30.98 -25.70
N ALA A 514 3.17 -32.22 -25.44
CA ALA A 514 2.17 -32.58 -24.39
C ALA A 514 1.82 -34.09 -24.41
N ALA A 515 1.79 -34.79 -23.25
CA ALA A 515 1.21 -36.15 -23.06
C ALA A 515 0.97 -36.47 -21.54
N ASN A 516 0.12 -37.47 -21.22
CA ASN A 516 -0.61 -37.61 -19.93
C ASN A 516 -0.20 -38.81 -19.00
N LEU A 517 -0.75 -38.83 -17.76
CA LEU A 517 -0.72 -39.86 -16.66
C LEU A 517 -1.99 -39.70 -15.74
N LYS A 518 -2.41 -40.51 -14.72
CA LYS A 518 -2.00 -41.80 -14.08
C LYS A 518 -3.12 -42.45 -13.20
N GLN A 519 -3.13 -43.79 -13.09
CA GLN A 519 -3.42 -44.73 -11.95
C GLN A 519 -4.55 -44.59 -10.86
N GLU A 520 -5.26 -45.72 -10.62
CA GLU A 520 -5.60 -46.48 -9.35
C GLU A 520 -6.40 -45.91 -8.13
N LYS A 521 -7.17 -46.75 -7.37
CA LYS A 521 -6.76 -47.47 -6.10
C LYS A 521 -7.85 -48.19 -5.20
N THR A 522 -7.46 -49.32 -4.54
CA THR A 522 -7.82 -49.91 -3.18
C THR A 522 -9.24 -50.27 -2.64
N GLN A 523 -9.27 -51.11 -1.56
CA GLN A 523 -10.43 -51.59 -0.75
C GLN A 523 -10.02 -51.94 0.73
N THR A 524 -10.96 -52.23 1.68
CA THR A 524 -10.74 -52.46 3.17
C THR A 524 -11.89 -53.25 3.87
N THR A 525 -11.71 -53.80 5.11
CA THR A 525 -12.73 -54.01 6.21
C THR A 525 -12.22 -54.66 7.55
N SER A 526 -13.03 -54.65 8.64
CA SER A 526 -12.82 -55.18 10.04
C SER A 526 -13.96 -56.15 10.51
N LYS A 527 -14.22 -56.63 11.76
CA LYS A 527 -13.84 -56.41 13.20
C LYS A 527 -14.22 -57.70 14.06
N GLU A 528 -14.20 -57.65 15.41
CA GLU A 528 -15.09 -58.33 16.43
C GLU A 528 -14.43 -59.13 17.61
N ILE A 529 -15.23 -59.50 18.64
CA ILE A 529 -14.91 -59.56 20.11
C ILE A 529 -15.58 -60.77 20.83
N ASP A 530 -15.07 -61.26 21.99
CA ASP A 530 -15.81 -62.17 22.93
C ASP A 530 -15.50 -61.95 24.47
N PRO A 531 -15.33 -62.94 25.39
CA PRO A 531 -16.23 -63.11 26.56
C PRO A 531 -15.76 -62.50 27.91
N GLN A 532 -15.05 -61.37 27.93
CA GLN A 532 -14.32 -60.91 29.14
C GLN A 532 -15.17 -60.30 30.29
N GLY A 533 -16.44 -59.96 30.05
CA GLY A 533 -17.16 -58.94 30.83
C GLY A 533 -17.31 -59.14 32.35
N ALA A 534 -17.43 -60.37 32.87
CA ALA A 534 -17.74 -60.56 34.31
C ALA A 534 -16.64 -60.05 35.26
N LYS A 535 -15.37 -60.19 34.89
CA LYS A 535 -14.23 -59.65 35.67
C LYS A 535 -14.11 -58.13 35.54
N LEU A 536 -14.59 -57.58 34.42
CA LEU A 536 -14.51 -56.17 34.10
C LEU A 536 -15.32 -55.31 35.09
N LEU A 537 -16.47 -55.83 35.59
CA LEU A 537 -17.29 -55.10 36.55
C LEU A 537 -16.56 -54.83 37.87
N GLU A 538 -15.91 -55.84 38.46
CA GLU A 538 -15.23 -55.67 39.75
C GLU A 538 -14.04 -54.71 39.62
N ARG A 539 -13.27 -54.84 38.52
CA ARG A 539 -12.20 -53.88 38.17
C ARG A 539 -12.73 -52.46 38.02
N ILE A 540 -13.88 -52.25 37.35
CA ILE A 540 -14.53 -50.93 37.26
C ILE A 540 -14.89 -50.40 38.65
N LEU A 541 -15.43 -51.23 39.55
CA LEU A 541 -15.80 -50.81 40.91
C LEU A 541 -14.57 -50.40 41.76
N ASP A 542 -13.44 -51.11 41.61
CA ASP A 542 -12.19 -50.76 42.29
C ASP A 542 -11.58 -49.47 41.73
N ILE A 543 -11.50 -49.32 40.39
CA ILE A 543 -11.03 -48.08 39.73
C ILE A 543 -11.82 -46.86 40.22
N LEU A 544 -13.16 -46.95 40.25
CA LEU A 544 -14.01 -45.84 40.69
C LEU A 544 -13.74 -45.46 42.17
N ASP A 545 -13.56 -46.44 43.05
CA ASP A 545 -13.30 -46.20 44.47
C ASP A 545 -11.91 -45.60 44.75
N ASP A 546 -10.90 -46.00 43.98
CA ASP A 546 -9.54 -45.46 44.10
C ASP A 546 -9.44 -44.02 43.57
N TYR A 547 -10.08 -43.72 42.44
CA TYR A 547 -10.14 -42.35 41.91
C TYR A 547 -10.82 -41.39 42.92
N TRP A 548 -11.97 -41.79 43.49
CA TRP A 548 -12.63 -40.99 44.54
C TRP A 548 -11.79 -40.88 45.82
N SER A 549 -11.02 -41.91 46.19
CA SER A 549 -10.06 -41.84 47.31
C SER A 549 -8.95 -40.83 47.07
N ASN A 550 -8.50 -40.68 45.83
CA ASN A 550 -7.50 -39.71 45.39
C ASN A 550 -8.07 -38.30 45.10
N GLN A 551 -9.33 -38.03 45.47
CA GLN A 551 -10.05 -36.77 45.20
C GLN A 551 -10.18 -36.43 43.69
N GLN A 552 -10.14 -37.44 42.83
CA GLN A 552 -10.45 -37.34 41.42
C GLN A 552 -11.89 -37.80 41.18
N TYR A 553 -12.54 -37.29 40.13
CA TYR A 553 -13.97 -37.49 39.88
C TYR A 553 -14.16 -38.26 38.57
N PRO A 554 -14.22 -39.60 38.62
CA PRO A 554 -14.17 -40.44 37.43
C PRO A 554 -15.47 -40.37 36.63
N ASP A 555 -15.33 -40.37 35.31
CA ASP A 555 -16.43 -40.39 34.34
C ASP A 555 -16.31 -41.62 33.40
N ARG A 556 -17.00 -41.60 32.25
CA ARG A 556 -16.88 -42.70 31.27
C ARG A 556 -15.53 -42.72 30.53
N ASN A 557 -14.88 -41.57 30.35
CA ASN A 557 -13.61 -41.47 29.64
C ASN A 557 -12.46 -42.04 30.49
N ILE A 558 -12.45 -41.72 31.78
CA ILE A 558 -11.49 -42.28 32.74
C ILE A 558 -11.61 -43.82 32.79
N LEU A 559 -12.84 -44.36 32.77
CA LEU A 559 -13.03 -45.81 32.66
C LEU A 559 -12.48 -46.37 31.33
N LEU A 560 -12.79 -45.76 30.18
CA LEU A 560 -12.27 -46.23 28.88
C LEU A 560 -10.74 -46.20 28.81
N TYR A 561 -10.10 -45.22 29.48
CA TYR A 561 -8.65 -45.13 29.60
C TYR A 561 -8.06 -46.25 30.47
N GLU A 562 -8.56 -46.44 31.68
CA GLU A 562 -8.11 -47.48 32.63
C GLU A 562 -8.41 -48.92 32.20
N MET A 563 -9.18 -49.09 31.11
CA MET A 563 -9.47 -50.38 30.48
C MET A 563 -8.74 -50.60 29.14
N ASP A 564 -7.89 -49.66 28.69
CA ASP A 564 -6.92 -49.81 27.57
C ASP A 564 -7.41 -50.67 26.37
N GLY A 565 -8.60 -50.37 25.85
CA GLY A 565 -9.17 -51.06 24.68
C GLY A 565 -9.77 -52.45 24.94
N GLU A 566 -9.84 -52.94 26.18
CA GLU A 566 -10.58 -54.17 26.55
C GLU A 566 -12.09 -54.05 26.25
N ILE A 567 -12.61 -52.82 26.13
CA ILE A 567 -13.99 -52.53 25.76
C ILE A 567 -14.06 -51.18 25.01
N ASP A 568 -14.92 -51.07 23.99
CA ASP A 568 -15.17 -49.80 23.29
C ASP A 568 -16.32 -49.00 23.96
N GLU A 569 -16.55 -47.76 23.51
CA GLU A 569 -17.47 -46.83 24.17
C GLU A 569 -18.92 -47.33 24.20
N ASP A 570 -19.44 -47.82 23.07
CA ASP A 570 -20.78 -48.43 23.00
C ASP A 570 -20.83 -49.73 23.82
N GLY A 571 -19.76 -50.54 23.80
CA GLY A 571 -19.59 -51.70 24.66
C GLY A 571 -19.73 -51.32 26.14
N LEU A 572 -18.99 -50.32 26.61
CA LEU A 572 -18.97 -49.88 28.00
C LEU A 572 -20.31 -49.31 28.43
N ILE A 573 -20.92 -48.45 27.62
CA ILE A 573 -22.22 -47.86 27.93
C ILE A 573 -23.28 -48.96 28.06
N ASN A 574 -23.26 -49.97 27.20
CA ASN A 574 -24.18 -51.11 27.28
C ASN A 574 -23.83 -52.07 28.42
N PHE A 575 -22.55 -52.23 28.76
CA PHE A 575 -22.07 -53.01 29.90
C PHE A 575 -22.52 -52.39 31.24
N LEU A 576 -22.29 -51.08 31.45
CA LEU A 576 -22.72 -50.36 32.65
C LEU A 576 -24.25 -50.38 32.82
N LYS A 577 -25.02 -50.22 31.72
CA LYS A 577 -26.49 -50.38 31.73
C LYS A 577 -26.94 -51.79 32.14
N LYS A 578 -26.21 -52.82 31.72
CA LYS A 578 -26.55 -54.24 31.92
C LYS A 578 -26.12 -54.79 33.28
N PHE A 579 -24.98 -54.35 33.81
CA PHE A 579 -24.34 -54.91 35.00
C PHE A 579 -24.14 -53.91 36.15
N GLY A 580 -23.78 -52.65 35.86
CA GLY A 580 -23.46 -51.64 36.90
C GLY A 580 -24.66 -51.03 37.63
N LYS A 581 -25.89 -51.22 37.13
CA LYS A 581 -27.12 -50.53 37.54
C LYS A 581 -27.44 -50.56 39.05
N ASN A 582 -27.01 -51.59 39.78
CA ASN A 582 -27.32 -51.75 41.19
C ASN A 582 -26.27 -51.14 42.13
N ASP A 583 -25.07 -50.86 41.62
CA ASP A 583 -23.86 -50.67 42.44
C ASP A 583 -23.01 -49.46 42.01
N ILE A 584 -23.31 -48.85 40.85
CA ILE A 584 -22.77 -47.56 40.41
C ILE A 584 -23.92 -46.56 40.30
N TYR A 585 -23.73 -45.38 40.91
CA TYR A 585 -24.59 -44.21 40.76
C TYR A 585 -23.87 -43.13 39.94
N SER A 586 -24.62 -42.15 39.43
CA SER A 586 -24.02 -40.99 38.75
C SER A 586 -24.80 -39.70 38.92
N PHE A 587 -24.12 -38.57 38.69
CA PHE A 587 -24.72 -37.23 38.64
C PHE A 587 -23.99 -36.35 37.61
N MET A 588 -24.70 -35.37 37.06
CA MET A 588 -24.10 -34.28 36.27
C MET A 588 -23.76 -33.11 37.18
N VAL A 589 -22.62 -32.47 36.93
CA VAL A 589 -22.34 -31.12 37.44
C VAL A 589 -23.12 -30.11 36.59
N ARG A 590 -23.80 -29.17 37.23
CA ARG A 590 -24.53 -28.11 36.53
C ARG A 590 -23.58 -27.02 36.04
N ASN A 591 -23.96 -26.34 34.95
CA ASN A 591 -23.27 -25.17 34.39
C ASN A 591 -21.82 -25.41 33.90
N GLN A 592 -21.31 -26.65 33.89
CA GLN A 592 -19.91 -26.98 33.59
C GLN A 592 -19.75 -28.08 32.52
N GLU A 593 -20.55 -28.04 31.46
CA GLU A 593 -20.55 -29.07 30.39
C GLU A 593 -19.19 -29.17 29.66
N ASP A 594 -18.41 -28.07 29.61
CA ASP A 594 -17.05 -28.04 29.05
C ASP A 594 -15.99 -28.75 29.92
N LYS A 595 -16.26 -28.96 31.21
CA LYS A 595 -15.32 -29.51 32.21
C LYS A 595 -15.74 -30.89 32.73
N TYR A 596 -17.05 -31.08 32.88
CA TYR A 596 -17.69 -32.33 33.29
C TYR A 596 -18.72 -32.74 32.23
N THR A 597 -18.24 -32.99 31.01
CA THR A 597 -19.06 -33.30 29.84
C THR A 597 -19.89 -34.58 30.00
N PHE A 598 -19.48 -35.49 30.89
CA PHE A 598 -20.18 -36.73 31.18
C PHE A 598 -20.49 -36.89 32.67
N PRO A 599 -21.51 -37.70 33.04
CA PRO A 599 -21.88 -37.89 34.43
C PRO A 599 -20.73 -38.48 35.25
N ILE A 600 -20.42 -37.85 36.38
CA ILE A 600 -19.46 -38.39 37.35
C ILE A 600 -20.05 -39.66 37.93
N LEU A 601 -19.27 -40.73 37.93
CA LEU A 601 -19.61 -42.07 38.39
C LEU A 601 -19.11 -42.26 39.83
N ILE A 602 -19.90 -42.89 40.70
CA ILE A 602 -19.52 -43.18 42.08
C ILE A 602 -20.17 -44.49 42.54
N THR A 603 -19.41 -45.37 43.20
CA THR A 603 -19.97 -46.65 43.64
C THR A 603 -20.81 -46.52 44.92
N LYS A 604 -21.75 -47.44 45.05
CA LYS A 604 -22.52 -47.70 46.27
C LYS A 604 -21.64 -48.16 47.43
N ARG A 605 -20.52 -48.83 47.14
CA ARG A 605 -19.50 -49.28 48.12
C ARG A 605 -18.82 -48.08 48.76
N TYR A 606 -18.39 -47.11 47.94
CA TYR A 606 -17.85 -45.83 48.41
C TYR A 606 -18.88 -45.02 49.20
N LEU A 607 -20.09 -44.85 48.66
CA LEU A 607 -21.16 -44.07 49.30
C LEU A 607 -21.53 -44.61 50.70
N LYS A 608 -21.55 -45.93 50.90
CA LYS A 608 -21.73 -46.54 52.24
C LYS A 608 -20.62 -46.17 53.22
N LYS A 609 -19.37 -46.05 52.76
CA LYS A 609 -18.19 -45.83 53.60
C LYS A 609 -17.90 -44.34 53.88
N LYS A 610 -18.19 -43.45 52.92
CA LYS A 610 -17.77 -42.04 52.92
C LYS A 610 -18.88 -41.02 52.63
N GLY A 611 -20.09 -41.45 52.30
CA GLY A 611 -21.16 -40.57 51.82
C GLY A 611 -21.54 -39.41 52.77
N LYS A 612 -21.61 -39.65 54.09
CA LYS A 612 -21.91 -38.60 55.07
C LYS A 612 -20.83 -37.53 55.15
N GLU A 613 -19.57 -37.95 55.21
CA GLU A 613 -18.38 -37.10 55.24
C GLU A 613 -18.29 -36.21 53.98
N LEU A 614 -18.61 -36.77 52.80
CA LEU A 614 -18.71 -36.01 51.55
C LEU A 614 -19.85 -34.96 51.60
N LEU A 615 -21.00 -35.29 52.18
CA LEU A 615 -22.14 -34.37 52.28
C LEU A 615 -21.84 -33.19 53.24
N GLU A 616 -21.20 -33.48 54.37
CA GLU A 616 -20.76 -32.46 55.33
C GLU A 616 -19.67 -31.55 54.73
N LYS A 617 -18.66 -32.13 54.06
CA LYS A 617 -17.61 -31.36 53.35
C LYS A 617 -18.20 -30.48 52.24
N ALA A 618 -19.11 -31.02 51.42
CA ALA A 618 -19.77 -30.24 50.37
C ALA A 618 -20.60 -29.09 50.94
N SER A 619 -21.32 -29.32 52.04
CA SER A 619 -22.11 -28.28 52.72
C SER A 619 -21.23 -27.14 53.27
N SER A 620 -20.10 -27.47 53.90
CA SER A 620 -19.15 -26.47 54.41
C SER A 620 -18.60 -25.58 53.30
N VAL A 621 -18.10 -26.19 52.21
CA VAL A 621 -17.55 -25.46 51.07
C VAL A 621 -18.61 -24.56 50.40
N ILE A 622 -19.86 -25.04 50.30
CA ILE A 622 -20.98 -24.22 49.78
C ILE A 622 -21.19 -22.96 50.63
N ASP A 623 -21.16 -23.07 51.96
CA ASP A 623 -21.37 -21.92 52.86
C ASP A 623 -20.13 -21.03 52.99
N GLU A 624 -18.92 -21.57 52.84
CA GLU A 624 -17.68 -20.80 52.69
C GLU A 624 -17.73 -19.93 51.41
N GLN A 625 -18.04 -20.54 50.26
CA GLN A 625 -18.08 -19.83 48.96
C GLN A 625 -19.18 -18.77 48.90
N LYS A 626 -20.37 -18.98 49.50
CA LYS A 626 -21.43 -17.95 49.61
C LYS A 626 -20.97 -16.67 50.31
N ASN A 627 -20.00 -16.79 51.23
CA ASN A 627 -19.52 -15.68 52.06
C ASN A 627 -18.16 -15.12 51.58
N ALA A 628 -17.55 -15.71 50.55
CA ALA A 628 -16.27 -15.27 49.99
C ALA A 628 -16.40 -13.97 49.18
N SER A 629 -15.39 -13.09 49.27
CA SER A 629 -15.30 -11.88 48.43
C SER A 629 -14.98 -12.18 46.97
N MET A 630 -14.39 -13.35 46.70
CA MET A 630 -14.03 -13.86 45.38
C MET A 630 -14.27 -15.38 45.38
N PRO A 631 -15.50 -15.84 45.11
CA PRO A 631 -15.83 -17.27 45.13
C PRO A 631 -15.31 -18.01 43.90
N ASP A 632 -14.92 -19.27 44.10
CA ASP A 632 -14.63 -20.24 43.06
C ASP A 632 -15.96 -20.85 42.56
N GLN A 633 -16.46 -20.36 41.43
CA GLN A 633 -17.70 -20.83 40.82
C GLN A 633 -17.62 -22.29 40.36
N ASP A 634 -16.45 -22.75 39.94
CA ASP A 634 -16.22 -24.12 39.49
C ASP A 634 -16.36 -25.10 40.67
N LEU A 635 -15.74 -24.76 41.81
CA LEU A 635 -15.88 -25.51 43.05
C LEU A 635 -17.31 -25.43 43.61
N PHE A 636 -17.96 -24.27 43.51
CA PHE A 636 -19.31 -24.03 44.05
C PHE A 636 -20.40 -24.84 43.32
N ASP A 637 -20.46 -24.77 41.98
CA ASP A 637 -21.44 -25.53 41.19
C ASP A 637 -21.18 -27.05 41.25
N PHE A 638 -19.91 -27.47 41.39
CA PHE A 638 -19.55 -28.86 41.69
C PHE A 638 -20.12 -29.29 43.06
N CYS A 639 -19.83 -28.55 44.13
CA CYS A 639 -20.29 -28.89 45.47
C CYS A 639 -21.81 -28.87 45.59
N ILE A 640 -22.52 -27.90 44.99
CA ILE A 640 -24.00 -27.88 44.94
C ILE A 640 -24.54 -29.13 44.22
N SER A 641 -23.95 -29.50 43.09
CA SER A 641 -24.37 -30.69 42.33
C SER A 641 -24.17 -31.98 43.12
N LEU A 642 -23.03 -32.09 43.82
CA LEU A 642 -22.70 -33.20 44.72
C LEU A 642 -23.62 -33.25 45.95
N GLU A 643 -23.86 -32.12 46.62
CA GLU A 643 -24.73 -32.03 47.79
C GLU A 643 -26.18 -32.45 47.45
N ALA A 644 -26.73 -31.91 46.36
CA ALA A 644 -28.06 -32.24 45.87
C ALA A 644 -28.20 -33.73 45.47
N PHE A 645 -27.14 -34.32 44.90
CA PHE A 645 -27.07 -35.75 44.63
C PHE A 645 -27.02 -36.56 45.94
N LEU A 646 -26.14 -36.24 46.88
CA LEU A 646 -25.96 -36.98 48.13
C LEU A 646 -27.23 -36.93 48.99
N ARG A 647 -27.87 -35.77 49.15
CA ARG A 647 -29.16 -35.64 49.87
C ARG A 647 -30.28 -36.51 49.25
N LYS A 648 -30.26 -36.75 47.94
CA LYS A 648 -31.25 -37.57 47.20
C LYS A 648 -30.93 -39.07 47.20
N THR A 649 -29.65 -39.44 47.36
CA THR A 649 -29.13 -40.78 47.12
C THR A 649 -28.77 -41.51 48.42
N LEU A 650 -28.15 -40.85 49.40
CA LEU A 650 -27.77 -41.48 50.68
C LEU A 650 -28.95 -42.07 51.48
N PRO A 651 -30.18 -41.51 51.48
CA PRO A 651 -31.33 -42.13 52.15
C PRO A 651 -31.83 -43.45 51.51
N LYS A 652 -31.14 -43.99 50.49
CA LYS A 652 -31.54 -45.16 49.71
C LYS A 652 -30.47 -46.27 49.68
N ILE A 653 -29.40 -46.12 50.47
CA ILE A 653 -28.17 -46.92 50.40
C ILE A 653 -27.93 -47.65 51.71
#